data_AF-A0A951GTB9-F1
#
_entry.id   AF-A0A951GTB9-F1
#
_cell.length_a   1.000
_cell.length_b   1.000
_cell.length_c   1.000
_cell.angle_alpha   90.00
_cell.angle_beta   90.00
_cell.angle_gamma   90.00
#
_symmetry.space_group_name_H-M   'P 1'
#
loop_
_entity.id
_entity.type
_entity.pdbx_description
1 polymer ?
#
loop_
_entity_poly.entity_id
_entity_poly.type
_entity_poly.pdbx_seq_one_letter_code
_entity_poly.pdbx_strand_id
1 'polypeptide(L)'
;MRVLVTGGSGFIGSHVVDKLRARGYEPVIYDLRPSPWHEPGTVDTVLGSITDREALERALHSCDAVAHLAAVADVNDVHAEPEDAERVNARGTVTVLEAARRAGVKRIVYASTIWVYSDCESQEVDEDTLLPAPSHLYTSTKLAGELYCKAYQELYGIDYTILRFGIPYGPRAREAAVVPAFVNKALRGEPLTLAGDGSQSRRFVYVEDLADGVALALGGVATNRVYNLASDENVTIKQIAETVKGLIGDVEIVHTPARPGDFGGKIVCSERAKRELGWTAATPFSEGVRRYVEWRREQAAAAGELQAAAVIPAGEPDAEAKPRQVLIISADIGEGHDLPARAVAREFKDEDPDAQVSIVNGLPAMGPVLTKVLRENSAFMFQWLPWLFDLQYMLFMYFPPTRWLAKRLLTALGRRGLMRLIRAHDPDLIVSTYPGVTAVLGELRHRGRLDVPCYSSITDLAGLRFWAHPGIDLHFVTHPESIEEVERISGPGSVRWAKPPTSPAFLAARSRADARRALGLPADATVIAVSGGGWGVGDLAGATRAALAVPDAIVLCLCGRNDKLRAKVAKRFGSEPRLRLMGFTDRMGDVLAAADALVHSSAGLTVLEAIIRGCPVVSYGFGVGHVRASNAALERFGLAQVARAERDLGPAIERALAQRLEPDGSFARRPSTASLILADERRARQLPAWRLRTARAATTLAATIVLASWTLTTGASYKLVSHFVHMRPVTAVPTSRPEVGVLVEAPAQAIPTLADALSAQGIHVSFALDKSSSPVAPRVFSYGDQCVPRLGKGGLVRWLGTSGQLRRLVSSMGFRHHFIYVSSGPSVGQWWLAHGAGGRLVAGAVKLDDRGDQPGPLRAGEVVELSWTSRSEVQGLLGRLVRELRDDHLAAVPVGRLLRDAGQPV
;
A
#
# COMPACT_ATOMS: atom_id res chain seq x y z
N MET A 1 6.46 -16.85 45.59
CA MET A 1 7.13 -16.97 44.28
C MET A 1 6.45 -16.02 43.32
N ARG A 2 7.20 -15.10 42.73
CA ARG A 2 6.71 -14.14 41.74
C ARG A 2 6.98 -14.66 40.33
N VAL A 3 5.96 -14.76 39.49
CA VAL A 3 6.02 -15.49 38.22
C VAL A 3 5.63 -14.58 37.06
N LEU A 4 6.54 -14.32 36.14
CA LEU A 4 6.21 -13.57 34.92
C LEU A 4 5.47 -14.49 33.92
N VAL A 5 4.24 -14.14 33.56
CA VAL A 5 3.43 -14.87 32.58
C VAL A 5 3.44 -14.11 31.26
N THR A 6 4.31 -14.50 30.33
CA THR A 6 4.26 -13.91 28.98
C THR A 6 3.03 -14.43 28.25
N GLY A 7 2.27 -13.57 27.58
CA GLY A 7 1.00 -13.98 26.98
C GLY A 7 -0.14 -14.12 28.00
N GLY A 8 0.04 -13.53 29.20
CA GLY A 8 -0.90 -13.63 30.33
C GLY A 8 -2.26 -12.95 30.09
N SER A 9 -2.38 -12.11 29.05
CA SER A 9 -3.67 -11.52 28.65
C SER A 9 -4.45 -12.42 27.68
N GLY A 10 -3.80 -13.47 27.14
CA GLY A 10 -4.40 -14.41 26.20
C GLY A 10 -5.33 -15.44 26.86
N PHE A 11 -5.94 -16.29 26.02
CA PHE A 11 -6.86 -17.34 26.44
C PHE A 11 -6.29 -18.22 27.56
N ILE A 12 -5.22 -18.99 27.29
CA ILE A 12 -4.61 -19.89 28.28
C ILE A 12 -3.93 -19.09 29.40
N GLY A 13 -3.20 -18.04 29.04
CA GLY A 13 -2.42 -17.23 29.98
C GLY A 13 -3.27 -16.62 31.09
N SER A 14 -4.48 -16.16 30.77
CA SER A 14 -5.39 -15.59 31.77
C SER A 14 -5.84 -16.61 32.81
N HIS A 15 -6.12 -17.85 32.40
CA HIS A 15 -6.44 -18.94 33.33
C HIS A 15 -5.23 -19.37 34.15
N VAL A 16 -4.03 -19.33 33.57
CA VAL A 16 -2.78 -19.58 34.32
C VAL A 16 -2.62 -18.55 35.43
N VAL A 17 -2.87 -17.26 35.16
CA VAL A 17 -2.84 -16.20 36.17
C VAL A 17 -3.81 -16.52 37.32
N ASP A 18 -5.05 -16.92 37.02
CA ASP A 18 -6.04 -17.31 38.03
C ASP A 18 -5.55 -18.49 38.88
N LYS A 19 -5.03 -19.55 38.25
CA LYS A 19 -4.52 -20.75 38.93
C LYS A 19 -3.25 -20.50 39.75
N LEU A 20 -2.42 -19.55 39.35
CA LEU A 20 -1.25 -19.11 40.12
C LEU A 20 -1.67 -18.36 41.38
N ARG A 21 -2.61 -17.41 41.27
CA ARG A 21 -3.15 -16.68 42.44
C ARG A 21 -3.84 -17.61 43.42
N ALA A 22 -4.63 -18.55 42.93
CA ALA A 22 -5.32 -19.54 43.76
C ALA A 22 -4.35 -20.42 44.58
N ARG A 23 -3.10 -20.56 44.12
CA ARG A 23 -2.03 -21.29 44.83
C ARG A 23 -1.11 -20.40 45.66
N GLY A 24 -1.42 -19.11 45.80
CA GLY A 24 -0.64 -18.15 46.59
C GLY A 24 0.65 -17.68 45.88
N TYR A 25 0.78 -17.87 44.57
CA TYR A 25 1.83 -17.24 43.78
C TYR A 25 1.44 -15.83 43.37
N GLU A 26 2.44 -15.02 43.05
CA GLU A 26 2.27 -13.63 42.60
C GLU A 26 2.54 -13.55 41.09
N PRO A 27 1.51 -13.70 40.22
CA PRO A 27 1.70 -13.59 38.79
C PRO A 27 1.89 -12.14 38.35
N VAL A 28 2.74 -11.96 37.35
CA VAL A 28 2.95 -10.70 36.63
C VAL A 28 2.63 -10.94 35.17
N ILE A 29 1.60 -10.28 34.65
CA ILE A 29 1.21 -10.39 33.24
C ILE A 29 2.20 -9.62 32.39
N TYR A 30 2.77 -10.25 31.37
CA TYR A 30 3.57 -9.59 30.34
C TYR A 30 2.97 -9.84 28.96
N ASP A 31 2.41 -8.81 28.32
CA ASP A 31 1.71 -8.97 27.05
C ASP A 31 1.67 -7.65 26.25
N LEU A 32 1.33 -7.70 24.97
CA LEU A 32 1.18 -6.53 24.10
C LEU A 32 -0.06 -5.69 24.44
N ARG A 33 -1.02 -6.29 25.16
CA ARG A 33 -2.32 -5.70 25.49
C ARG A 33 -2.67 -5.99 26.95
N PRO A 34 -3.41 -5.10 27.62
CA PRO A 34 -3.93 -5.38 28.96
C PRO A 34 -4.87 -6.59 28.93
N SER A 35 -4.93 -7.33 30.03
CA SER A 35 -5.81 -8.49 30.16
C SER A 35 -7.26 -8.02 30.26
N PRO A 36 -8.17 -8.45 29.37
CA PRO A 36 -9.59 -8.10 29.48
C PRO A 36 -10.32 -8.91 30.57
N TRP A 37 -9.63 -9.86 31.21
CA TRP A 37 -10.20 -10.81 32.15
C TRP A 37 -9.87 -10.51 33.61
N HIS A 38 -8.97 -9.56 33.84
CA HIS A 38 -8.55 -9.14 35.17
C HIS A 38 -8.73 -7.64 35.29
N GLU A 39 -9.41 -7.20 36.36
CA GLU A 39 -9.62 -5.79 36.66
C GLU A 39 -8.27 -5.05 36.77
N PRO A 40 -8.15 -3.82 36.22
CA PRO A 40 -6.92 -3.04 36.32
C PRO A 40 -6.45 -2.88 37.78
N GLY A 41 -5.19 -3.20 38.04
CA GLY A 41 -4.60 -3.12 39.38
C GLY A 41 -4.81 -4.35 40.28
N THR A 42 -5.56 -5.37 39.83
CA THR A 42 -5.70 -6.63 40.59
C THR A 42 -4.55 -7.61 40.38
N VAL A 43 -3.85 -7.49 39.24
CA VAL A 43 -2.66 -8.27 38.89
C VAL A 43 -1.64 -7.33 38.26
N ASP A 44 -0.38 -7.41 38.71
CA ASP A 44 0.72 -6.66 38.11
C ASP A 44 0.77 -6.93 36.61
N THR A 45 0.66 -5.88 35.80
CA THR A 45 0.62 -5.99 34.35
C THR A 45 1.67 -5.08 33.73
N VAL A 46 2.55 -5.67 32.94
CA VAL A 46 3.59 -4.97 32.19
C VAL A 46 3.30 -5.14 30.70
N LEU A 47 3.08 -4.03 30.01
CA LEU A 47 2.87 -4.05 28.57
C LEU A 47 4.21 -4.07 27.83
N GLY A 48 4.38 -5.04 26.94
CA GLY A 48 5.62 -5.18 26.17
C GLY A 48 5.62 -6.35 25.20
N SER A 49 6.57 -6.33 24.25
CA SER A 49 6.78 -7.41 23.31
C SER A 49 7.85 -8.37 23.83
N ILE A 50 7.64 -9.68 23.67
CA ILE A 50 8.69 -10.67 23.99
C ILE A 50 9.92 -10.56 23.08
N THR A 51 9.85 -9.78 22.02
CA THR A 51 10.99 -9.48 21.13
C THR A 51 11.79 -8.27 21.60
N ASP A 52 11.34 -7.55 22.64
CA ASP A 52 12.07 -6.45 23.27
C ASP A 52 12.78 -6.96 24.52
N ARG A 53 14.07 -7.29 24.34
CA ARG A 53 14.91 -7.85 25.39
C ARG A 53 15.01 -6.93 26.61
N GLU A 54 15.20 -5.62 26.40
CA GLU A 54 15.43 -4.70 27.53
C GLU A 54 14.17 -4.50 28.35
N ALA A 55 13.00 -4.45 27.69
CA ALA A 55 11.72 -4.41 28.38
C ALA A 55 11.45 -5.69 29.17
N LEU A 56 11.76 -6.87 28.60
CA LEU A 56 11.66 -8.15 29.30
C LEU A 56 12.60 -8.23 30.50
N GLU A 57 13.87 -7.83 30.36
CA GLU A 57 14.85 -7.81 31.46
C GLU A 57 14.34 -6.97 32.64
N ARG A 58 13.76 -5.80 32.35
CA ARG A 58 13.14 -4.94 33.38
C ARG A 58 11.92 -5.59 34.02
N ALA A 59 11.06 -6.24 33.24
CA ALA A 59 9.86 -6.90 33.77
C ALA A 59 10.19 -8.13 34.62
N LEU A 60 11.28 -8.81 34.28
CA LEU A 60 11.80 -9.96 35.02
C LEU A 60 12.54 -9.58 36.30
N HIS A 61 12.86 -8.29 36.49
CA HIS A 61 13.44 -7.81 37.72
C HIS A 61 12.49 -8.16 38.88
N SER A 62 12.98 -8.91 39.88
CA SER A 62 12.24 -9.49 41.02
C SER A 62 11.29 -10.67 40.74
N CYS A 63 11.35 -11.28 39.55
CA CYS A 63 10.64 -12.55 39.30
C CYS A 63 11.52 -13.75 39.68
N ASP A 64 10.90 -14.81 40.18
CA ASP A 64 11.57 -16.07 40.51
C ASP A 64 11.50 -17.08 39.36
N ALA A 65 10.45 -16.98 38.53
CA ALA A 65 10.20 -17.89 37.41
C ALA A 65 9.47 -17.18 36.25
N VAL A 66 9.51 -17.81 35.07
CA VAL A 66 8.76 -17.40 33.88
C VAL A 66 7.83 -18.50 33.42
N ALA A 67 6.55 -18.21 33.22
CA ALA A 67 5.64 -19.02 32.44
C ALA A 67 5.53 -18.42 31.03
N HIS A 68 6.22 -19.03 30.06
CA HIS A 68 6.32 -18.51 28.70
C HIS A 68 5.22 -19.09 27.80
N LEU A 69 4.08 -18.37 27.69
CA LEU A 69 2.92 -18.73 26.86
C LEU A 69 2.73 -17.85 25.62
N ALA A 70 3.45 -16.73 25.49
CA ALA A 70 3.33 -15.83 24.36
C ALA A 70 3.79 -16.51 23.06
N ALA A 71 2.89 -16.57 22.07
CA ALA A 71 3.16 -17.13 20.75
C ALA A 71 2.10 -16.67 19.73
N VAL A 72 2.49 -16.62 18.45
CA VAL A 72 1.55 -16.71 17.33
C VAL A 72 1.12 -18.17 17.23
N ALA A 73 -0.12 -18.46 17.63
CA ALA A 73 -0.64 -19.82 17.78
C ALA A 73 -1.71 -20.20 16.74
N ASP A 74 -2.20 -19.26 15.93
CA ASP A 74 -3.11 -19.57 14.82
C ASP A 74 -2.33 -20.06 13.60
N VAL A 75 -2.65 -21.25 13.12
CA VAL A 75 -2.03 -21.81 11.91
C VAL A 75 -2.29 -20.96 10.66
N ASN A 76 -3.42 -20.23 10.61
CA ASN A 76 -3.72 -19.32 9.52
C ASN A 76 -2.84 -18.08 9.57
N ASP A 77 -2.60 -17.53 10.77
CA ASP A 77 -1.70 -16.39 10.97
C ASP A 77 -0.26 -16.78 10.63
N VAL A 78 0.17 -17.99 11.03
CA VAL A 78 1.49 -18.54 10.69
C VAL A 78 1.66 -18.73 9.19
N HIS A 79 0.60 -19.17 8.49
CA HIS A 79 0.63 -19.31 7.04
C HIS A 79 0.63 -17.94 6.33
N ALA A 80 -0.11 -16.96 6.85
CA ALA A 80 -0.20 -15.62 6.27
C ALA A 80 1.09 -14.80 6.48
N GLU A 81 1.67 -14.86 7.68
CA GLU A 81 2.87 -14.11 8.09
C GLU A 81 3.93 -15.02 8.73
N PRO A 82 4.56 -15.92 7.95
CA PRO A 82 5.51 -16.91 8.48
C PRO A 82 6.74 -16.30 9.16
N GLU A 83 7.20 -15.13 8.69
CA GLU A 83 8.33 -14.40 9.29
C GLU A 83 7.96 -13.80 10.66
N ASP A 84 6.71 -13.37 10.88
CA ASP A 84 6.27 -12.91 12.20
C ASP A 84 6.17 -14.08 13.17
N ALA A 85 5.61 -15.20 12.73
CA ALA A 85 5.55 -16.42 13.53
C ALA A 85 6.94 -16.90 13.97
N GLU A 86 7.93 -16.91 13.08
CA GLU A 86 9.33 -17.21 13.44
C GLU A 86 9.88 -16.19 14.45
N ARG A 87 9.71 -14.89 14.15
CA ARG A 87 10.22 -13.80 14.99
C ARG A 87 9.66 -13.86 16.41
N VAL A 88 8.38 -14.17 16.57
CA VAL A 88 7.71 -14.23 17.87
C VAL A 88 7.98 -15.57 18.55
N ASN A 89 7.73 -16.70 17.88
CA ASN A 89 7.77 -18.01 18.53
C ASN A 89 9.18 -18.56 18.72
N ALA A 90 10.09 -18.35 17.77
CA ALA A 90 11.45 -18.86 17.87
C ALA A 90 12.39 -17.79 18.47
N ARG A 91 12.52 -16.64 17.80
CA ARG A 91 13.42 -15.57 18.24
C ARG A 91 12.94 -14.91 19.54
N GLY A 92 11.64 -14.77 19.73
CA GLY A 92 11.06 -14.30 21.00
C GLY A 92 11.36 -15.24 22.16
N THR A 93 11.30 -16.57 21.97
CA THR A 93 11.69 -17.53 23.03
C THR A 93 13.17 -17.40 23.42
N VAL A 94 14.09 -17.23 22.46
CA VAL A 94 15.50 -16.93 22.76
C VAL A 94 15.64 -15.63 23.55
N THR A 95 14.85 -14.62 23.20
CA THR A 95 14.85 -13.31 23.88
C THR A 95 14.38 -13.44 25.34
N VAL A 96 13.32 -14.22 25.60
CA VAL A 96 12.84 -14.52 26.96
C VAL A 96 13.90 -15.29 27.76
N LEU A 97 14.52 -16.31 27.18
CA LEU A 97 15.57 -17.10 27.84
C LEU A 97 16.79 -16.24 28.19
N GLU A 98 17.25 -15.39 27.27
CA GLU A 98 18.37 -14.47 27.52
C GLU A 98 18.02 -13.40 28.56
N ALA A 99 16.80 -12.85 28.52
CA ALA A 99 16.34 -11.89 29.51
C ALA A 99 16.22 -12.52 30.90
N ALA A 100 15.72 -13.76 31.00
CA ALA A 100 15.68 -14.54 32.24
C ALA A 100 17.09 -14.74 32.81
N ARG A 101 18.04 -15.15 31.96
CA ARG A 101 19.45 -15.30 32.33
C ARG A 101 20.03 -14.04 32.94
N ARG A 102 19.83 -12.90 32.29
CA ARG A 102 20.38 -11.60 32.69
C ARG A 102 19.72 -11.02 33.93
N ALA A 103 18.42 -11.28 34.11
CA ALA A 103 17.68 -10.90 35.30
C ALA A 103 17.93 -11.85 36.50
N GLY A 104 18.69 -12.94 36.31
CA GLY A 104 18.96 -13.93 37.36
C GLY A 104 17.82 -14.91 37.62
N VAL A 105 16.82 -14.98 36.73
CA VAL A 105 15.69 -15.91 36.81
C VAL A 105 16.16 -17.28 36.33
N LYS A 106 16.06 -18.28 37.20
CA LYS A 106 16.59 -19.63 36.95
C LYS A 106 15.55 -20.65 36.53
N ARG A 107 14.26 -20.28 36.49
CA ARG A 107 13.16 -21.22 36.23
C ARG A 107 12.29 -20.75 35.07
N ILE A 108 12.08 -21.59 34.06
CA ILE A 108 11.16 -21.34 32.95
C ILE A 108 10.21 -22.52 32.71
N VAL A 109 8.93 -22.24 32.56
CA VAL A 109 7.92 -23.18 32.08
C VAL A 109 7.52 -22.76 30.67
N TYR A 110 7.83 -23.58 29.67
CA TYR A 110 7.60 -23.28 28.26
C TYR A 110 6.34 -24.00 27.75
N ALA A 111 5.41 -23.24 27.18
CA ALA A 111 4.22 -23.79 26.54
C ALA A 111 4.50 -24.21 25.08
N SER A 112 4.74 -25.50 24.90
CA SER A 112 4.81 -26.18 23.62
C SER A 112 3.45 -26.78 23.23
N THR A 113 3.44 -27.76 22.33
CA THR A 113 2.23 -28.34 21.74
C THR A 113 2.41 -29.81 21.40
N ILE A 114 1.35 -30.61 21.48
CA ILE A 114 1.37 -32.00 20.97
C ILE A 114 1.50 -32.08 19.45
N TRP A 115 1.37 -30.96 18.72
CA TRP A 115 1.58 -30.93 17.26
C TRP A 115 3.02 -31.29 16.86
N VAL A 116 3.97 -31.29 17.79
CA VAL A 116 5.33 -31.82 17.56
C VAL A 116 5.33 -33.29 17.16
N TYR A 117 4.30 -34.05 17.54
CA TYR A 117 4.16 -35.46 17.18
C TYR A 117 3.50 -35.69 15.80
N SER A 118 3.12 -34.63 15.08
CA SER A 118 2.27 -34.76 13.89
C SER A 118 2.85 -35.64 12.80
N ASP A 119 4.16 -35.52 12.59
CA ASP A 119 4.89 -36.23 11.55
C ASP A 119 5.51 -37.54 12.06
N CYS A 120 5.24 -37.94 13.32
CA CYS A 120 5.70 -39.23 13.86
C CYS A 120 5.00 -40.40 13.14
N GLU A 121 5.71 -41.51 12.94
CA GLU A 121 5.13 -42.71 12.34
C GLU A 121 4.12 -43.39 13.29
N SER A 122 4.47 -43.51 14.58
CA SER A 122 3.61 -44.13 15.59
C SER A 122 2.31 -43.34 15.80
N GLN A 123 1.20 -44.03 16.03
CA GLN A 123 -0.08 -43.43 16.41
C GLN A 123 -0.16 -43.09 17.89
N GLU A 124 0.48 -43.92 18.73
CA GLU A 124 0.62 -43.70 20.16
C GLU A 124 1.99 -43.07 20.43
N VAL A 125 1.99 -41.94 21.12
CA VAL A 125 3.18 -41.13 21.37
C VAL A 125 3.20 -40.66 22.81
N ASP A 126 4.41 -40.55 23.35
CA ASP A 126 4.71 -40.08 24.69
C ASP A 126 5.89 -39.08 24.63
N GLU A 127 6.34 -38.59 25.79
CA GLU A 127 7.42 -37.60 25.83
C GLU A 127 8.80 -38.14 25.40
N ASP A 128 8.99 -39.46 25.34
CA ASP A 128 10.24 -40.12 24.91
C ASP A 128 10.23 -40.46 23.41
N THR A 129 9.08 -40.30 22.75
CA THR A 129 8.93 -40.50 21.31
C THR A 129 9.86 -39.58 20.53
N LEU A 130 10.66 -40.17 19.63
CA LEU A 130 11.57 -39.44 18.76
C LEU A 130 10.79 -38.55 17.78
N LEU A 131 11.11 -37.27 17.78
CA LEU A 131 10.46 -36.29 16.94
C LEU A 131 11.17 -36.17 15.59
N PRO A 132 10.49 -36.43 14.46
CA PRO A 132 11.04 -36.19 13.13
C PRO A 132 11.03 -34.69 12.78
N ALA A 133 11.62 -34.35 11.63
CA ALA A 133 11.58 -32.99 11.11
C ALA A 133 10.11 -32.58 10.83
N PRO A 134 9.63 -31.49 11.43
CA PRO A 134 8.22 -31.10 11.30
C PRO A 134 7.90 -30.55 9.90
N SER A 135 6.75 -30.94 9.35
CA SER A 135 6.26 -30.49 8.04
C SER A 135 5.57 -29.12 8.06
N HIS A 136 5.17 -28.65 9.26
CA HIS A 136 4.45 -27.39 9.45
C HIS A 136 5.27 -26.36 10.22
N LEU A 137 5.33 -25.12 9.72
CA LEU A 137 6.17 -24.04 10.29
C LEU A 137 5.86 -23.74 11.76
N TYR A 138 4.58 -23.69 12.16
CA TYR A 138 4.20 -23.52 13.57
C TYR A 138 4.89 -24.55 14.47
N THR A 139 4.82 -25.84 14.07
CA THR A 139 5.46 -26.94 14.78
C THR A 139 6.97 -26.78 14.81
N SER A 140 7.59 -26.38 13.69
CA SER A 140 9.03 -26.06 13.63
C SER A 140 9.42 -25.00 14.66
N THR A 141 8.65 -23.91 14.78
CA THR A 141 8.94 -22.83 15.73
C THR A 141 8.78 -23.26 17.20
N LYS A 142 7.76 -24.08 17.51
CA LYS A 142 7.56 -24.62 18.86
C LYS A 142 8.64 -25.62 19.26
N LEU A 143 9.04 -26.49 18.34
CA LEU A 143 10.15 -27.43 18.56
C LEU A 143 11.49 -26.69 18.74
N ALA A 144 11.72 -25.62 17.98
CA ALA A 144 12.89 -24.77 18.19
C ALA A 144 12.92 -24.21 19.62
N GLY A 145 11.79 -23.73 20.14
CA GLY A 145 11.68 -23.26 21.54
C GLY A 145 12.01 -24.35 22.58
N GLU A 146 11.58 -25.60 22.36
CA GLU A 146 11.96 -26.73 23.22
C GLU A 146 13.48 -26.96 23.23
N LEU A 147 14.10 -26.95 22.06
CA LEU A 147 15.55 -27.12 21.90
C LEU A 147 16.32 -25.97 22.54
N TYR A 148 15.83 -24.73 22.41
CA TYR A 148 16.43 -23.57 23.06
C TYR A 148 16.38 -23.68 24.58
N CYS A 149 15.25 -24.12 25.17
CA CYS A 149 15.16 -24.32 26.61
C CYS A 149 16.19 -25.34 27.11
N LYS A 150 16.34 -26.46 26.40
CA LYS A 150 17.35 -27.49 26.71
C LYS A 150 18.77 -26.96 26.61
N ALA A 151 19.09 -26.28 25.51
CA ALA A 151 20.42 -25.69 25.30
C ALA A 151 20.75 -24.60 26.35
N TYR A 152 19.78 -23.78 26.75
CA TYR A 152 20.00 -22.76 27.78
C TYR A 152 20.20 -23.36 29.18
N GLN A 153 19.63 -24.53 29.45
CA GLN A 153 19.93 -25.29 30.66
C GLN A 153 21.38 -25.79 30.65
N GLU A 154 21.82 -26.42 29.56
CA GLU A 154 23.18 -26.95 29.43
C GLU A 154 24.25 -25.84 29.47
N LEU A 155 23.98 -24.71 28.80
CA LEU A 155 24.93 -23.61 28.69
C LEU A 155 24.95 -22.68 29.90
N TYR A 156 23.79 -22.45 30.53
CA TYR A 156 23.62 -21.37 31.50
C TYR A 156 22.91 -21.78 32.79
N GLY A 157 22.48 -23.04 32.93
CA GLY A 157 21.83 -23.55 34.13
C GLY A 157 20.43 -22.98 34.38
N ILE A 158 19.70 -22.59 33.33
CA ILE A 158 18.29 -22.20 33.46
C ILE A 158 17.42 -23.45 33.42
N ASP A 159 16.83 -23.79 34.56
CA ASP A 159 15.96 -24.95 34.70
C ASP A 159 14.64 -24.77 33.94
N TYR A 160 14.35 -25.68 33.02
CA TYR A 160 13.14 -25.61 32.20
C TYR A 160 12.08 -26.65 32.62
N THR A 161 10.83 -26.41 32.26
CA THR A 161 9.83 -27.47 32.07
C THR A 161 9.11 -27.19 30.77
N ILE A 162 9.07 -28.18 29.89
CA ILE A 162 8.36 -28.06 28.61
C ILE A 162 7.01 -28.75 28.76
N LEU A 163 5.94 -28.05 28.42
CA LEU A 163 4.59 -28.58 28.48
C LEU A 163 4.02 -28.66 27.06
N ARG A 164 3.77 -29.88 26.57
CA ARG A 164 3.16 -30.12 25.25
C ARG A 164 1.65 -30.17 25.43
N PHE A 165 0.99 -29.08 25.12
CA PHE A 165 -0.46 -28.94 25.32
C PHE A 165 -1.26 -29.72 24.27
N GLY A 166 -2.28 -30.45 24.72
CA GLY A 166 -3.42 -30.83 23.89
C GLY A 166 -4.16 -29.59 23.34
N ILE A 167 -5.20 -29.79 22.53
CA ILE A 167 -5.97 -28.67 21.96
C ILE A 167 -6.80 -28.02 23.08
N PRO A 168 -6.46 -26.79 23.51
CA PRO A 168 -7.16 -26.16 24.61
C PRO A 168 -8.54 -25.68 24.18
N TYR A 169 -9.53 -25.83 25.05
CA TYR A 169 -10.87 -25.27 24.87
C TYR A 169 -11.48 -24.87 26.22
N GLY A 170 -12.46 -23.97 26.21
CA GLY A 170 -13.12 -23.49 27.41
C GLY A 170 -13.34 -21.97 27.42
N PRO A 171 -13.76 -21.39 28.56
CA PRO A 171 -14.05 -19.96 28.69
C PRO A 171 -12.89 -19.09 28.23
N ARG A 172 -13.16 -17.90 27.66
CA ARG A 172 -12.13 -16.97 27.12
C ARG A 172 -11.41 -17.45 25.85
N ALA A 173 -11.80 -18.59 25.27
CA ALA A 173 -11.28 -19.06 24.00
C ALA A 173 -11.63 -18.11 22.84
N ARG A 174 -10.77 -18.08 21.82
CA ARG A 174 -11.02 -17.36 20.57
C ARG A 174 -12.24 -17.94 19.84
N GLU A 175 -13.07 -17.07 19.27
CA GLU A 175 -14.30 -17.49 18.57
C GLU A 175 -14.05 -18.39 17.35
N ALA A 176 -12.89 -18.26 16.71
CA ALA A 176 -12.49 -19.08 15.57
C ALA A 176 -12.14 -20.53 15.92
N ALA A 177 -11.97 -20.88 17.20
CA ALA A 177 -11.72 -22.27 17.60
C ALA A 177 -12.99 -23.11 17.44
N VAL A 178 -12.84 -24.40 17.12
CA VAL A 178 -13.98 -25.26 16.72
C VAL A 178 -15.10 -25.36 17.76
N VAL A 179 -14.76 -25.48 19.05
CA VAL A 179 -15.77 -25.55 20.13
C VAL A 179 -16.52 -24.22 20.27
N PRO A 180 -15.84 -23.06 20.43
CA PRO A 180 -16.48 -21.75 20.35
C PRO A 180 -17.35 -21.54 19.11
N ALA A 181 -16.84 -21.89 17.94
CA ALA A 181 -17.55 -21.73 16.67
C ALA A 181 -18.84 -22.57 16.63
N PHE A 182 -18.78 -23.84 17.04
CA PHE A 182 -19.97 -24.71 17.04
C PHE A 182 -20.99 -24.26 18.08
N VAL A 183 -20.55 -23.91 19.30
CA VAL A 183 -21.46 -23.42 20.35
C VAL A 183 -22.12 -22.11 19.93
N ASN A 184 -21.37 -21.15 19.37
CA ASN A 184 -21.94 -19.88 18.91
C ASN A 184 -22.89 -20.05 17.72
N LYS A 185 -22.62 -21.00 16.82
CA LYS A 185 -23.56 -21.37 15.73
C LYS A 185 -24.85 -21.95 16.30
N ALA A 186 -24.72 -22.95 17.17
CA ALA A 186 -25.86 -23.63 17.79
C ALA A 186 -26.72 -22.68 18.63
N LEU A 187 -26.13 -21.77 19.42
CA LEU A 187 -26.86 -20.75 20.18
C LEU A 187 -27.63 -19.78 19.28
N ARG A 188 -27.22 -19.62 18.02
CA ARG A 188 -27.91 -18.79 16.99
C ARG A 188 -28.86 -19.60 16.10
N GLY A 189 -29.06 -20.89 16.36
CA GLY A 189 -29.87 -21.76 15.51
C GLY A 189 -29.26 -22.06 14.14
N GLU A 190 -27.98 -21.76 13.92
CA GLU A 190 -27.29 -22.00 12.64
C GLU A 190 -26.79 -23.46 12.55
N PRO A 191 -26.75 -24.06 11.35
CA PRO A 191 -26.28 -25.43 11.16
C PRO A 191 -24.79 -25.61 11.49
N LEU A 192 -24.46 -26.73 12.16
CA LEU A 192 -23.11 -27.15 12.44
C LEU A 192 -22.50 -27.83 11.22
N THR A 193 -21.47 -27.22 10.65
CA THR A 193 -20.86 -27.70 9.41
C THR A 193 -19.70 -28.65 9.70
N LEU A 194 -19.83 -29.92 9.29
CA LEU A 194 -18.79 -30.93 9.37
C LEU A 194 -18.07 -31.05 8.03
N ALA A 195 -16.75 -30.94 8.00
CA ALA A 195 -15.97 -31.26 6.81
C ALA A 195 -15.69 -32.76 6.76
N GLY A 196 -16.00 -33.41 5.64
CA GLY A 196 -15.97 -34.86 5.50
C GLY A 196 -17.07 -35.53 6.34
N ASP A 197 -16.76 -36.70 6.90
CA ASP A 197 -17.65 -37.46 7.77
C ASP A 197 -17.55 -37.07 9.26
N GLY A 198 -16.62 -36.17 9.61
CA GLY A 198 -16.39 -35.72 10.98
C GLY A 198 -15.61 -36.71 11.84
N SER A 199 -15.06 -37.79 11.28
CA SER A 199 -14.31 -38.84 11.99
C SER A 199 -12.93 -38.40 12.49
N GLN A 200 -12.41 -37.30 11.97
CA GLN A 200 -11.14 -36.73 12.37
C GLN A 200 -11.16 -36.37 13.86
N SER A 201 -10.16 -36.89 14.59
CA SER A 201 -10.13 -36.89 16.04
C SER A 201 -8.98 -36.07 16.60
N ARG A 202 -9.18 -35.44 17.76
CA ARG A 202 -8.16 -34.64 18.44
C ARG A 202 -8.21 -34.86 19.94
N ARG A 203 -7.05 -34.66 20.57
CA ARG A 203 -6.91 -34.60 22.02
C ARG A 203 -7.20 -33.19 22.50
N PHE A 204 -8.40 -32.98 23.01
CA PHE A 204 -8.77 -31.72 23.65
C PHE A 204 -8.36 -31.74 25.12
N VAL A 205 -8.16 -30.56 25.69
CA VAL A 205 -7.93 -30.39 27.13
C VAL A 205 -8.67 -29.15 27.61
N TYR A 206 -9.42 -29.28 28.70
CA TYR A 206 -10.13 -28.13 29.26
C TYR A 206 -9.12 -27.12 29.82
N VAL A 207 -9.33 -25.84 29.52
CA VAL A 207 -8.33 -24.80 29.77
C VAL A 207 -7.95 -24.63 31.24
N GLU A 208 -8.89 -24.86 32.16
CA GLU A 208 -8.59 -24.76 33.60
C GLU A 208 -7.72 -25.92 34.08
N ASP A 209 -7.96 -27.15 33.60
CA ASP A 209 -7.09 -28.29 33.88
C ASP A 209 -5.70 -28.04 33.30
N LEU A 210 -5.62 -27.51 32.08
CA LEU A 210 -4.37 -27.15 31.44
C LEU A 210 -3.60 -26.10 32.27
N ALA A 211 -4.29 -25.06 32.72
CA ALA A 211 -3.72 -24.01 33.55
C ALA A 211 -3.24 -24.54 34.92
N ASP A 212 -3.96 -25.51 35.49
CA ASP A 212 -3.52 -26.23 36.69
C ASP A 212 -2.21 -26.99 36.45
N GLY A 213 -2.07 -27.64 35.29
CA GLY A 213 -0.82 -28.30 34.89
C GLY A 213 0.35 -27.33 34.76
N VAL A 214 0.13 -26.14 34.21
CA VAL A 214 1.16 -25.07 34.15
C VAL A 214 1.58 -24.62 35.54
N ALA A 215 0.63 -24.44 36.46
CA ALA A 215 0.93 -24.03 37.82
C ALA A 215 1.68 -25.13 38.61
N LEU A 216 1.32 -26.41 38.43
CA LEU A 216 2.02 -27.55 39.02
C LEU A 216 3.44 -27.70 38.48
N ALA A 217 3.65 -27.40 37.20
CA ALA A 217 4.95 -27.46 36.55
C ALA A 217 5.99 -26.48 37.13
N LEU A 218 5.60 -25.50 37.94
CA LEU A 218 6.55 -24.67 38.69
C LEU A 218 7.25 -25.42 39.83
N GLY A 219 6.67 -26.54 40.29
CA GLY A 219 7.25 -27.38 41.34
C GLY A 219 8.58 -28.01 40.94
N GLY A 220 9.45 -28.26 41.92
CA GLY A 220 10.81 -28.78 41.67
C GLY A 220 10.87 -30.18 41.04
N VAL A 221 9.84 -31.02 41.23
CA VAL A 221 9.74 -32.34 40.58
C VAL A 221 9.72 -32.23 39.04
N ALA A 222 9.24 -31.09 38.52
CA ALA A 222 9.10 -30.83 37.09
C ALA A 222 10.39 -30.30 36.43
N THR A 223 11.44 -30.04 37.21
CA THR A 223 12.68 -29.43 36.72
C THR A 223 13.36 -30.30 35.66
N ASN A 224 13.67 -29.66 34.53
CA ASN A 224 14.29 -30.23 33.32
C ASN A 224 13.50 -31.38 32.69
N ARG A 225 12.17 -31.39 32.89
CA ARG A 225 11.25 -32.39 32.35
C ARG A 225 10.43 -31.85 31.18
N VAL A 226 9.91 -32.80 30.41
CA VAL A 226 8.89 -32.59 29.38
C VAL A 226 7.65 -33.36 29.82
N TYR A 227 6.47 -32.73 29.73
CA TYR A 227 5.18 -33.34 30.04
C TYR A 227 4.17 -33.09 28.93
N ASN A 228 3.42 -34.12 28.56
CA ASN A 228 2.21 -34.00 27.76
C ASN A 228 1.04 -33.63 28.68
N LEU A 229 0.32 -32.55 28.35
CA LEU A 229 -0.89 -32.14 29.04
C LEU A 229 -2.08 -32.26 28.08
N ALA A 230 -2.60 -33.47 27.93
CA ALA A 230 -3.73 -33.80 27.07
C ALA A 230 -4.74 -34.69 27.83
N SER A 231 -6.01 -34.69 27.39
CA SER A 231 -7.00 -35.62 27.92
C SER A 231 -6.83 -37.02 27.33
N ASP A 232 -7.17 -38.04 28.12
CA ASP A 232 -7.28 -39.43 27.68
C ASP A 232 -8.50 -39.67 26.77
N GLU A 233 -9.39 -38.69 26.63
CA GLU A 233 -10.48 -38.70 25.66
C GLU A 233 -9.99 -38.35 24.24
N ASN A 234 -10.36 -39.20 23.28
CA ASN A 234 -10.20 -38.90 21.86
C ASN A 234 -11.53 -38.40 21.29
N VAL A 235 -11.59 -37.13 20.90
CA VAL A 235 -12.84 -36.48 20.49
C VAL A 235 -12.83 -36.19 19.00
N THR A 236 -13.79 -36.76 18.28
CA THR A 236 -14.02 -36.51 16.86
C THR A 236 -14.78 -35.21 16.64
N ILE A 237 -14.62 -34.55 15.50
CA ILE A 237 -15.38 -33.32 15.19
C ILE A 237 -16.89 -33.60 15.20
N LYS A 238 -17.30 -34.80 14.78
CA LYS A 238 -18.68 -35.27 14.90
C LYS A 238 -19.15 -35.29 16.37
N GLN A 239 -18.35 -35.87 17.28
CA GLN A 239 -18.68 -35.88 18.71
C GLN A 239 -18.76 -34.46 19.30
N ILE A 240 -17.96 -33.50 18.82
CA ILE A 240 -18.11 -32.09 19.22
C ILE A 240 -19.49 -31.57 18.81
N ALA A 241 -19.88 -31.77 17.55
CA ALA A 241 -21.18 -31.31 17.06
C ALA A 241 -22.36 -31.96 17.81
N GLU A 242 -22.29 -33.26 18.06
CA GLU A 242 -23.30 -34.00 18.82
C GLU A 242 -23.39 -33.54 20.28
N THR A 243 -22.25 -33.29 20.93
CA THR A 243 -22.20 -32.76 22.30
C THR A 243 -22.84 -31.38 22.38
N VAL A 244 -22.51 -30.50 21.44
CA VAL A 244 -23.07 -29.14 21.36
C VAL A 244 -24.58 -29.19 21.09
N LYS A 245 -25.03 -30.03 20.14
CA LYS A 245 -26.45 -30.26 19.86
C LYS A 245 -27.19 -30.75 21.11
N GLY A 246 -26.65 -31.75 21.82
CA GLY A 246 -27.25 -32.28 23.04
C GLY A 246 -27.41 -31.25 24.18
N LEU A 247 -26.52 -30.25 24.26
CA LEU A 247 -26.55 -29.23 25.31
C LEU A 247 -27.42 -28.02 24.99
N ILE A 248 -27.58 -27.68 23.71
CA ILE A 248 -28.29 -26.46 23.29
C ILE A 248 -29.70 -26.76 22.80
N GLY A 249 -29.92 -27.86 22.09
CA GLY A 249 -31.20 -28.23 21.50
C GLY A 249 -31.07 -28.73 20.06
N ASP A 250 -32.19 -28.78 19.34
CA ASP A 250 -32.21 -29.32 17.97
C ASP A 250 -31.52 -28.37 16.98
N VAL A 251 -30.27 -28.68 16.65
CA VAL A 251 -29.46 -27.95 15.66
C VAL A 251 -29.14 -28.90 14.49
N GLU A 252 -29.29 -28.41 13.26
CA GLU A 252 -28.97 -29.16 12.06
C GLU A 252 -27.45 -29.38 11.94
N ILE A 253 -27.03 -30.59 11.53
CA ILE A 253 -25.63 -30.93 11.25
C ILE A 253 -25.50 -31.17 9.75
N VAL A 254 -24.69 -30.35 9.07
CA VAL A 254 -24.52 -30.38 7.61
C VAL A 254 -23.10 -30.84 7.25
N HIS A 255 -23.00 -31.83 6.36
CA HIS A 255 -21.71 -32.31 5.86
C HIS A 255 -21.25 -31.52 4.63
N THR A 256 -19.96 -31.22 4.56
CA THR A 256 -19.28 -30.55 3.46
C THR A 256 -18.10 -31.39 2.97
N PRO A 257 -17.55 -31.16 1.76
CA PRO A 257 -16.38 -31.89 1.28
C PRO A 257 -15.20 -31.85 2.27
N ALA A 258 -14.46 -32.96 2.39
CA ALA A 258 -13.31 -33.05 3.28
C ALA A 258 -12.22 -32.03 2.90
N ARG A 259 -11.53 -31.49 3.91
CA ARG A 259 -10.43 -30.55 3.70
C ARG A 259 -9.14 -31.32 3.34
N PRO A 260 -8.41 -30.93 2.28
CA PRO A 260 -7.11 -31.53 1.97
C PRO A 260 -6.12 -31.31 3.13
N GLY A 261 -5.43 -32.36 3.56
CA GLY A 261 -4.40 -32.27 4.60
C GLY A 261 -4.92 -32.09 6.04
N ASP A 262 -6.20 -32.42 6.30
CA ASP A 262 -6.70 -32.41 7.67
C ASP A 262 -5.95 -33.46 8.52
N PHE A 263 -5.34 -33.00 9.60
CA PHE A 263 -4.50 -33.81 10.47
C PHE A 263 -5.31 -35.00 11.04
N GLY A 264 -4.70 -36.16 11.25
CA GLY A 264 -5.39 -37.33 11.80
C GLY A 264 -5.55 -37.31 13.33
N GLY A 265 -4.75 -36.47 14.00
CA GLY A 265 -4.53 -36.58 15.45
C GLY A 265 -3.48 -37.65 15.79
N LYS A 266 -3.01 -37.65 17.04
CA LYS A 266 -2.20 -38.70 17.65
C LYS A 266 -2.79 -39.06 19.00
N ILE A 267 -2.60 -40.29 19.44
CA ILE A 267 -2.92 -40.73 20.80
C ILE A 267 -1.73 -40.34 21.67
N VAL A 268 -1.90 -39.30 22.50
CA VAL A 268 -0.82 -38.76 23.32
C VAL A 268 -0.98 -39.25 24.75
N CYS A 269 0.05 -39.90 25.29
CA CYS A 269 0.07 -40.37 26.67
C CYS A 269 0.49 -39.24 27.63
N SER A 270 -0.30 -39.05 28.69
CA SER A 270 -0.04 -38.08 29.78
C SER A 270 0.30 -38.74 31.12
N GLU A 271 0.62 -40.04 31.15
CA GLU A 271 0.90 -40.80 32.38
C GLU A 271 2.10 -40.26 33.18
N ARG A 272 3.08 -39.64 32.50
CA ARG A 272 4.20 -38.99 33.18
C ARG A 272 3.73 -37.79 34.03
N ALA A 273 2.86 -36.95 33.48
CA ALA A 273 2.30 -35.80 34.20
C ALA A 273 1.46 -36.26 35.41
N LYS A 274 0.70 -37.35 35.26
CA LYS A 274 -0.07 -37.96 36.33
C LYS A 274 0.80 -38.51 37.46
N ARG A 275 1.83 -39.29 37.13
CA ARG A 275 2.74 -39.90 38.12
C ARG A 275 3.58 -38.88 38.86
N GLU A 276 4.11 -37.87 38.17
CA GLU A 276 5.11 -36.96 38.72
C GLU A 276 4.53 -35.64 39.22
N LEU A 277 3.57 -35.05 38.50
CA LEU A 277 2.93 -33.78 38.88
C LEU A 277 1.63 -34.00 39.66
N GLY A 278 1.11 -35.22 39.70
CA GLY A 278 -0.27 -35.47 40.16
C GLY A 278 -1.32 -34.84 39.24
N TRP A 279 -0.97 -34.54 37.99
CA TRP A 279 -1.85 -33.86 37.06
C TRP A 279 -2.65 -34.85 36.21
N THR A 280 -3.96 -34.64 36.13
CA THR A 280 -4.87 -35.34 35.22
C THR A 280 -5.84 -34.34 34.62
N ALA A 281 -6.26 -34.53 33.38
CA ALA A 281 -7.39 -33.80 32.80
C ALA A 281 -8.69 -34.24 33.49
N ALA A 282 -9.05 -33.54 34.57
CA ALA A 282 -10.15 -33.92 35.46
C ALA A 282 -11.53 -33.61 34.88
N THR A 283 -11.61 -32.70 33.89
CA THR A 283 -12.85 -32.24 33.29
C THR A 283 -13.17 -33.05 32.03
N PRO A 284 -14.23 -33.88 32.02
CA PRO A 284 -14.64 -34.61 30.83
C PRO A 284 -15.00 -33.66 29.67
N PHE A 285 -14.87 -34.12 28.42
CA PHE A 285 -15.07 -33.24 27.27
C PHE A 285 -16.43 -32.54 27.29
N SER A 286 -17.50 -33.33 27.48
CA SER A 286 -18.90 -32.86 27.53
C SER A 286 -19.16 -31.85 28.65
N GLU A 287 -18.58 -32.08 29.82
CA GLU A 287 -18.65 -31.17 30.96
C GLU A 287 -17.95 -29.85 30.68
N GLY A 288 -16.75 -29.89 30.07
CA GLY A 288 -16.06 -28.67 29.65
C GLY A 288 -16.84 -27.87 28.61
N VAL A 289 -17.54 -28.54 27.68
CA VAL A 289 -18.44 -27.87 26.71
C VAL A 289 -19.65 -27.27 27.43
N ARG A 290 -20.27 -27.98 28.38
CA ARG A 290 -21.37 -27.46 29.21
C ARG A 290 -20.96 -26.17 29.93
N ARG A 291 -19.82 -26.18 30.63
CA ARG A 291 -19.28 -24.98 31.30
C ARG A 291 -19.00 -23.84 30.33
N TYR A 292 -18.52 -24.15 29.12
CA TYR A 292 -18.33 -23.14 28.09
C TYR A 292 -19.66 -22.53 27.62
N VAL A 293 -20.70 -23.35 27.41
CA VAL A 293 -22.05 -22.90 27.05
C VAL A 293 -22.63 -22.01 28.14
N GLU A 294 -22.50 -22.41 29.41
CA GLU A 294 -22.94 -21.62 30.57
C GLU A 294 -22.21 -20.29 30.64
N TRP A 295 -20.88 -20.31 30.57
CA TRP A 295 -20.09 -19.10 30.52
C TRP A 295 -20.51 -18.18 29.37
N ARG A 296 -20.80 -18.71 28.17
CA ARG A 296 -21.30 -17.92 27.04
C ARG A 296 -22.68 -17.32 27.30
N ARG A 297 -23.59 -18.07 27.93
CA ARG A 297 -24.91 -17.57 28.32
C ARG A 297 -24.79 -16.48 29.38
N GLU A 298 -23.90 -16.62 30.36
CA GLU A 298 -23.62 -15.61 31.37
C GLU A 298 -23.02 -14.34 30.76
N GLN A 299 -22.07 -14.47 29.82
CA GLN A 299 -21.53 -13.32 29.10
C GLN A 299 -22.61 -12.60 28.27
N ALA A 300 -23.51 -13.36 27.64
CA ALA A 300 -24.65 -12.80 26.91
C ALA A 300 -25.67 -12.13 27.85
N ALA A 301 -25.96 -12.74 29.01
CA ALA A 301 -26.87 -12.19 30.02
C ALA A 301 -26.28 -10.93 30.68
N ALA A 302 -24.98 -10.92 31.01
CA ALA A 302 -24.29 -9.75 31.56
C ALA A 302 -24.23 -8.61 30.53
N ALA A 303 -24.02 -8.92 29.25
CA ALA A 303 -24.13 -7.94 28.16
C ALA A 303 -25.57 -7.41 28.03
N GLY A 304 -26.57 -8.29 28.20
CA GLY A 304 -27.99 -7.95 28.18
C GLY A 304 -28.46 -7.12 29.38
N GLU A 305 -27.94 -7.34 30.60
CA GLU A 305 -28.24 -6.55 31.80
C GLU A 305 -27.56 -5.18 31.76
N LEU A 306 -26.32 -5.11 31.25
CA LEU A 306 -25.63 -3.83 30.97
C LEU A 306 -26.33 -3.02 29.87
N GLN A 307 -26.98 -3.69 28.90
CA GLN A 307 -27.84 -3.06 27.89
C GLN A 307 -29.24 -2.70 28.44
N ALA A 308 -29.84 -3.51 29.32
CA ALA A 308 -31.16 -3.24 29.92
C ALA A 308 -31.13 -2.09 30.95
N ALA A 309 -29.99 -1.88 31.62
CA ALA A 309 -29.75 -0.70 32.45
C ALA A 309 -29.55 0.59 31.62
N ALA A 310 -29.40 0.46 30.29
CA ALA A 310 -29.14 1.56 29.38
C ALA A 310 -29.93 1.38 28.07
N VAL A 311 -31.27 1.50 28.11
CA VAL A 311 -32.19 2.06 27.07
C VAL A 311 -33.59 1.38 27.05
N ILE A 312 -34.63 2.20 26.85
CA ILE A 312 -36.09 1.91 26.68
C ILE A 312 -36.33 1.13 25.36
N PRO A 313 -37.26 0.16 25.27
CA PRO A 313 -37.21 -0.88 24.23
C PRO A 313 -37.73 -0.42 22.85
N ALA A 314 -37.08 -0.91 21.79
CA ALA A 314 -37.59 -0.92 20.43
C ALA A 314 -37.26 -2.26 19.73
N GLY A 315 -38.32 -2.98 19.34
CA GLY A 315 -38.45 -3.93 18.21
C GLY A 315 -37.45 -5.09 18.02
N GLU A 316 -37.96 -6.33 18.07
CA GLU A 316 -37.27 -7.58 17.67
C GLU A 316 -36.74 -7.53 16.21
N PRO A 317 -35.55 -8.11 15.91
CA PRO A 317 -35.10 -8.35 14.55
C PRO A 317 -35.26 -9.82 14.09
N ASP A 318 -35.60 -9.96 12.80
CA ASP A 318 -35.78 -11.21 12.06
C ASP A 318 -34.54 -12.12 12.05
N ALA A 319 -34.77 -13.41 12.30
CA ALA A 319 -33.76 -14.46 12.35
C ALA A 319 -33.61 -15.17 10.99
N GLU A 320 -32.72 -14.70 10.10
CA GLU A 320 -32.18 -15.51 8.98
C GLU A 320 -31.01 -14.90 8.17
N ALA A 321 -30.47 -13.72 8.53
CA ALA A 321 -29.43 -13.06 7.74
C ALA A 321 -28.00 -13.51 8.12
N LYS A 322 -27.21 -13.99 7.14
CA LYS A 322 -25.76 -14.19 7.29
C LYS A 322 -25.13 -12.89 7.85
N PRO A 323 -24.25 -12.97 8.88
CA PRO A 323 -23.64 -11.79 9.47
C PRO A 323 -22.84 -11.02 8.43
N ARG A 324 -23.09 -9.71 8.34
CA ARG A 324 -22.50 -8.82 7.34
C ARG A 324 -20.98 -8.75 7.51
N GLN A 325 -20.24 -9.00 6.44
CA GLN A 325 -18.78 -8.93 6.41
C GLN A 325 -18.34 -7.52 6.02
N VAL A 326 -17.84 -6.76 7.00
CA VAL A 326 -17.38 -5.38 6.82
C VAL A 326 -15.86 -5.34 6.76
N LEU A 327 -15.29 -4.95 5.63
CA LEU A 327 -13.84 -4.79 5.48
C LEU A 327 -13.44 -3.31 5.54
N ILE A 328 -12.74 -2.91 6.58
CA ILE A 328 -12.16 -1.58 6.73
C ILE A 328 -10.70 -1.61 6.29
N ILE A 329 -10.35 -0.80 5.28
CA ILE A 329 -8.99 -0.72 4.74
C ILE A 329 -8.37 0.64 5.11
N SER A 330 -7.38 0.60 6.00
CA SER A 330 -6.61 1.75 6.48
C SER A 330 -5.19 1.77 5.88
N ALA A 331 -4.32 2.63 6.41
CA ALA A 331 -2.90 2.68 6.14
C ALA A 331 -2.12 3.13 7.38
N ASP A 332 -1.02 2.45 7.70
CA ASP A 332 -0.15 2.75 8.84
C ASP A 332 0.81 3.94 8.59
N ILE A 333 0.27 5.04 8.06
CA ILE A 333 0.95 6.34 7.88
C ILE A 333 0.49 7.30 9.00
N GLY A 334 0.57 6.82 10.23
CA GLY A 334 0.25 7.58 11.44
C GLY A 334 -1.20 7.48 11.91
N GLU A 335 -1.45 7.98 13.12
CA GLU A 335 -2.72 7.78 13.84
C GLU A 335 -3.92 8.47 13.16
N GLY A 336 -3.69 9.38 12.20
CA GLY A 336 -4.75 10.09 11.48
C GLY A 336 -5.65 9.20 10.61
N HIS A 337 -5.22 7.98 10.27
CA HIS A 337 -6.01 7.02 9.48
C HIS A 337 -6.45 5.79 10.29
N ASP A 338 -5.59 5.32 11.21
CA ASP A 338 -5.86 4.12 12.02
C ASP A 338 -6.84 4.38 13.17
N LEU A 339 -6.84 5.56 13.79
CA LEU A 339 -7.86 5.94 14.76
C LEU A 339 -9.27 5.97 14.13
N PRO A 340 -9.50 6.66 12.98
CA PRO A 340 -10.78 6.60 12.31
C PRO A 340 -11.20 5.17 11.96
N ALA A 341 -10.27 4.32 11.49
CA ALA A 341 -10.60 2.94 11.15
C ALA A 341 -11.11 2.15 12.37
N ARG A 342 -10.46 2.31 13.54
CA ARG A 342 -10.90 1.70 14.79
C ARG A 342 -12.21 2.28 15.31
N ALA A 343 -12.43 3.59 15.15
CA ALA A 343 -13.67 4.24 15.56
C ALA A 343 -14.85 3.76 14.69
N VAL A 344 -14.71 3.77 13.37
CA VAL A 344 -15.74 3.23 12.46
C VAL A 344 -16.00 1.75 12.72
N ALA A 345 -14.97 0.95 13.03
CA ALA A 345 -15.16 -0.45 13.40
C ALA A 345 -16.01 -0.64 14.65
N ARG A 346 -15.84 0.24 15.66
CA ARG A 346 -16.68 0.25 16.87
C ARG A 346 -18.10 0.68 16.53
N GLU A 347 -18.27 1.74 15.73
CA GLU A 347 -19.58 2.17 15.28
C GLU A 347 -20.34 1.03 14.59
N PHE A 348 -19.69 0.21 13.76
CA PHE A 348 -20.35 -0.97 13.18
C PHE A 348 -20.76 -2.01 14.22
N LYS A 349 -19.94 -2.25 15.24
CA LYS A 349 -20.30 -3.17 16.33
C LYS A 349 -21.42 -2.64 17.21
N ASP A 350 -21.50 -1.31 17.38
CA ASP A 350 -22.54 -0.67 18.18
C ASP A 350 -23.90 -0.66 17.43
N GLU A 351 -23.89 -0.48 16.11
CA GLU A 351 -25.09 -0.33 15.27
C GLU A 351 -25.57 -1.66 14.65
N ASP A 352 -24.67 -2.61 14.42
CA ASP A 352 -24.94 -3.96 13.91
C ASP A 352 -24.05 -4.97 14.68
N PRO A 353 -24.49 -5.43 15.86
CA PRO A 353 -23.71 -6.31 16.72
C PRO A 353 -23.29 -7.63 16.05
N ASP A 354 -24.04 -8.06 15.03
CA ASP A 354 -23.77 -9.27 14.26
C ASP A 354 -22.77 -9.04 13.10
N ALA A 355 -22.43 -7.79 12.77
CA ALA A 355 -21.46 -7.48 11.72
C ALA A 355 -20.05 -7.96 12.08
N GLN A 356 -19.43 -8.73 11.19
CA GLN A 356 -18.03 -9.12 11.30
C GLN A 356 -17.13 -8.07 10.66
N VAL A 357 -16.45 -7.30 11.51
CA VAL A 357 -15.60 -6.19 11.06
C VAL A 357 -14.13 -6.57 11.06
N SER A 358 -13.48 -6.51 9.89
CA SER A 358 -12.04 -6.70 9.71
C SER A 358 -11.34 -5.39 9.39
N ILE A 359 -10.30 -5.01 10.14
CA ILE A 359 -9.46 -3.85 9.82
C ILE A 359 -8.14 -4.34 9.23
N VAL A 360 -7.80 -3.88 8.03
CA VAL A 360 -6.59 -4.29 7.33
C VAL A 360 -5.80 -3.08 6.84
N ASN A 361 -4.48 -3.18 6.89
CA ASN A 361 -3.61 -2.20 6.25
C ASN A 361 -3.52 -2.44 4.74
N GLY A 362 -4.02 -1.48 3.95
CA GLY A 362 -4.02 -1.55 2.50
C GLY A 362 -2.65 -1.33 1.85
N LEU A 363 -1.69 -0.72 2.54
CA LEU A 363 -0.37 -0.41 1.96
C LEU A 363 0.47 -1.66 1.68
N PRO A 364 0.67 -2.60 2.63
CA PRO A 364 1.32 -3.89 2.33
C PRO A 364 0.58 -4.66 1.24
N ALA A 365 -0.76 -4.63 1.28
CA ALA A 365 -1.59 -5.30 0.28
C ALA A 365 -1.37 -4.72 -1.14
N MET A 366 -1.07 -3.43 -1.28
CA MET A 366 -0.77 -2.83 -2.59
C MET A 366 0.63 -3.17 -3.13
N GLY A 367 1.48 -3.81 -2.32
CA GLY A 367 2.78 -4.36 -2.73
C GLY A 367 3.99 -3.53 -2.28
N PRO A 368 5.16 -4.16 -2.15
CA PRO A 368 6.32 -3.62 -1.42
C PRO A 368 6.87 -2.30 -2.00
N VAL A 369 6.79 -2.13 -3.33
CA VAL A 369 7.21 -0.88 -4.00
C VAL A 369 6.34 0.30 -3.56
N LEU A 370 5.01 0.12 -3.55
CA LEU A 370 4.09 1.16 -3.11
C LEU A 370 4.19 1.40 -1.61
N THR A 371 4.34 0.34 -0.81
CA THR A 371 4.56 0.47 0.64
C THR A 371 5.80 1.33 0.92
N LYS A 372 6.94 1.03 0.27
CA LYS A 372 8.19 1.79 0.44
C LYS A 372 8.05 3.25 -0.01
N VAL A 373 7.45 3.49 -1.17
CA VAL A 373 7.28 4.85 -1.73
C VAL A 373 6.28 5.69 -0.93
N LEU A 374 5.22 5.09 -0.38
CA LEU A 374 4.18 5.84 0.34
C LEU A 374 4.45 5.95 1.84
N ARG A 375 5.15 4.99 2.45
CA ARG A 375 5.46 4.97 3.90
C ARG A 375 6.85 5.52 4.20
N GLU A 376 7.89 4.86 3.69
CA GLU A 376 9.29 5.17 4.03
C GLU A 376 9.75 6.49 3.40
N ASN A 377 9.40 6.72 2.13
CA ASN A 377 9.78 7.96 1.45
C ASN A 377 9.02 9.18 2.01
N SER A 378 7.79 9.02 2.52
CA SER A 378 7.05 10.12 3.14
C SER A 378 7.77 10.62 4.40
N ALA A 379 8.21 9.71 5.27
CA ALA A 379 8.99 10.07 6.47
C ALA A 379 10.32 10.78 6.10
N PHE A 380 11.02 10.28 5.07
CA PHE A 380 12.23 10.92 4.56
C PHE A 380 11.97 12.31 3.97
N MET A 381 10.96 12.45 3.11
CA MET A 381 10.59 13.72 2.50
C MET A 381 10.17 14.75 3.55
N PHE A 382 9.43 14.35 4.58
CA PHE A 382 9.04 15.25 5.68
C PHE A 382 10.24 15.77 6.49
N GLN A 383 11.27 14.95 6.68
CA GLN A 383 12.41 15.31 7.50
C GLN A 383 13.48 16.09 6.73
N TRP A 384 13.70 15.79 5.44
CA TRP A 384 14.86 16.28 4.69
C TRP A 384 14.52 17.10 3.45
N LEU A 385 13.35 16.89 2.83
CA LEU A 385 12.96 17.54 1.56
C LEU A 385 11.49 18.04 1.56
N PRO A 386 11.07 18.87 2.53
CA PRO A 386 9.69 19.32 2.65
C PRO A 386 9.21 20.12 1.42
N TRP A 387 10.11 20.82 0.72
CA TRP A 387 9.80 21.52 -0.53
C TRP A 387 9.42 20.57 -1.67
N LEU A 388 10.02 19.38 -1.73
CA LEU A 388 9.74 18.38 -2.76
C LEU A 388 8.37 17.75 -2.55
N PHE A 389 8.02 17.48 -1.29
CA PHE A 389 6.69 17.03 -0.90
C PHE A 389 5.62 18.06 -1.28
N ASP A 390 5.92 19.34 -1.09
CA ASP A 390 5.02 20.43 -1.44
C ASP A 390 4.86 20.58 -2.95
N LEU A 391 5.95 20.49 -3.72
CA LEU A 391 5.92 20.45 -5.19
C LEU A 391 5.10 19.26 -5.71
N GLN A 392 5.28 18.07 -5.11
CA GLN A 392 4.52 16.87 -5.46
C GLN A 392 3.01 17.09 -5.26
N TYR A 393 2.61 17.62 -4.09
CA TYR A 393 1.20 17.93 -3.82
C TYR A 393 0.66 19.05 -4.71
N MET A 394 1.45 20.08 -5.00
CA MET A 394 1.10 21.13 -5.97
C MET A 394 0.81 20.53 -7.35
N LEU A 395 1.69 19.64 -7.84
CA LEU A 395 1.47 18.95 -9.11
C LEU A 395 0.21 18.08 -9.07
N PHE A 396 -0.05 17.37 -7.97
CA PHE A 396 -1.27 16.58 -7.81
C PHE A 396 -2.55 17.44 -7.75
N MET A 397 -2.51 18.60 -7.08
CA MET A 397 -3.65 19.49 -6.92
C MET A 397 -3.95 20.33 -8.17
N TYR A 398 -2.94 20.82 -8.86
CA TYR A 398 -3.13 21.82 -9.93
C TYR A 398 -2.83 21.32 -11.34
N PHE A 399 -2.08 20.22 -11.52
CA PHE A 399 -1.71 19.73 -12.85
C PHE A 399 -2.39 18.39 -13.21
N PRO A 400 -3.46 18.40 -14.02
CA PRO A 400 -4.25 17.20 -14.34
C PRO A 400 -3.45 16.02 -14.91
N PRO A 401 -2.44 16.19 -15.79
CA PRO A 401 -1.68 15.07 -16.34
C PRO A 401 -0.93 14.28 -15.27
N THR A 402 -0.26 14.95 -14.32
CA THR A 402 0.46 14.27 -13.24
C THR A 402 -0.52 13.53 -12.33
N ARG A 403 -1.67 14.13 -12.01
CA ARG A 403 -2.72 13.47 -11.23
C ARG A 403 -3.25 12.22 -11.93
N TRP A 404 -3.53 12.31 -13.23
CA TRP A 404 -3.98 11.18 -14.03
C TRP A 404 -2.95 10.06 -14.03
N LEU A 405 -1.68 10.38 -14.26
CA LEU A 405 -0.58 9.42 -14.27
C LEU A 405 -0.42 8.75 -12.90
N ALA A 406 -0.42 9.53 -11.82
CA ALA A 406 -0.31 9.03 -10.45
C ALA A 406 -1.45 8.06 -10.10
N LYS A 407 -2.70 8.42 -10.38
CA LYS A 407 -3.85 7.50 -10.18
C LYS A 407 -3.72 6.22 -11.00
N ARG A 408 -3.24 6.32 -12.25
CA ARG A 408 -3.03 5.16 -13.14
C ARG A 408 -1.95 4.24 -12.64
N LEU A 409 -0.80 4.77 -12.21
CA LEU A 409 0.30 3.99 -11.64
C LEU A 409 -0.11 3.34 -10.32
N LEU A 410 -0.71 4.12 -9.41
CA LEU A 410 -1.20 3.63 -8.12
C LEU A 410 -2.20 2.48 -8.31
N THR A 411 -3.16 2.63 -9.23
CA THR A 411 -4.10 1.55 -9.57
C THR A 411 -3.40 0.36 -10.22
N ALA A 412 -2.49 0.59 -11.18
CA ALA A 412 -1.82 -0.49 -11.90
C ALA A 412 -1.01 -1.40 -10.98
N LEU A 413 -0.29 -0.79 -10.02
CA LEU A 413 0.54 -1.47 -9.03
C LEU A 413 -0.31 -2.07 -7.90
N GLY A 414 -1.24 -1.31 -7.32
CA GLY A 414 -2.00 -1.72 -6.13
C GLY A 414 -3.16 -2.70 -6.41
N ARG A 415 -3.75 -2.68 -7.62
CA ARG A 415 -4.98 -3.44 -7.91
C ARG A 415 -4.90 -4.94 -7.65
N ARG A 416 -3.76 -5.58 -7.95
CA ARG A 416 -3.66 -7.05 -7.89
C ARG A 416 -3.67 -7.53 -6.45
N GLY A 417 -2.93 -6.82 -5.59
CA GLY A 417 -2.85 -7.18 -4.19
C GLY A 417 -4.09 -6.76 -3.41
N LEU A 418 -4.67 -5.58 -3.67
CA LEU A 418 -5.98 -5.21 -3.09
C LEU A 418 -7.10 -6.17 -3.51
N MET A 419 -7.16 -6.61 -4.78
CA MET A 419 -8.16 -7.61 -5.18
C MET A 419 -7.94 -8.99 -4.53
N ARG A 420 -6.69 -9.39 -4.27
CA ARG A 420 -6.41 -10.61 -3.50
C ARG A 420 -6.87 -10.46 -2.05
N LEU A 421 -6.58 -9.31 -1.43
CA LEU A 421 -7.03 -8.98 -0.09
C LEU A 421 -8.55 -9.05 0.03
N ILE A 422 -9.25 -8.36 -0.88
CA ILE A 422 -10.73 -8.32 -0.89
C ILE A 422 -11.30 -9.73 -1.06
N ARG A 423 -10.77 -10.54 -1.98
CA ARG A 423 -11.22 -11.93 -2.16
C ARG A 423 -10.97 -12.82 -0.95
N ALA A 424 -9.89 -12.59 -0.21
CA ALA A 424 -9.57 -13.36 0.98
C ALA A 424 -10.54 -13.10 2.14
N HIS A 425 -11.15 -11.91 2.18
CA HIS A 425 -12.07 -11.51 3.23
C HIS A 425 -13.55 -11.65 2.84
N ASP A 426 -13.84 -11.88 1.55
CA ASP A 426 -15.21 -11.98 1.00
C ASP A 426 -16.22 -10.95 1.56
N PRO A 427 -15.92 -9.64 1.52
CA PRO A 427 -16.72 -8.64 2.21
C PRO A 427 -18.02 -8.31 1.49
N ASP A 428 -19.07 -8.05 2.28
CA ASP A 428 -20.34 -7.49 1.82
C ASP A 428 -20.23 -5.99 1.55
N LEU A 429 -19.35 -5.28 2.27
CA LEU A 429 -19.00 -3.88 2.02
C LEU A 429 -17.58 -3.53 2.45
N ILE A 430 -17.02 -2.48 1.85
CA ILE A 430 -15.67 -1.99 2.12
C ILE A 430 -15.72 -0.53 2.59
N VAL A 431 -15.01 -0.19 3.66
CA VAL A 431 -14.81 1.20 4.11
C VAL A 431 -13.33 1.57 4.03
N SER A 432 -12.99 2.61 3.30
CA SER A 432 -11.63 3.13 3.21
C SER A 432 -11.44 4.35 4.10
N THR A 433 -10.43 4.33 4.97
CA THR A 433 -9.99 5.52 5.73
C THR A 433 -8.72 6.14 5.16
N TYR A 434 -8.17 5.56 4.08
CA TYR A 434 -6.93 6.02 3.45
C TYR A 434 -7.12 6.43 1.98
N PRO A 435 -6.69 7.64 1.57
CA PRO A 435 -6.93 8.17 0.22
C PRO A 435 -6.31 7.37 -0.91
N GLY A 436 -5.11 6.82 -0.71
CA GLY A 436 -4.46 6.01 -1.73
C GLY A 436 -5.29 4.75 -2.04
N VAL A 437 -5.86 4.14 -1.02
CA VAL A 437 -6.78 2.99 -1.15
C VAL A 437 -8.09 3.43 -1.79
N THR A 438 -8.69 4.55 -1.34
CA THR A 438 -9.93 5.10 -1.91
C THR A 438 -9.81 5.33 -3.41
N ALA A 439 -8.67 5.85 -3.89
CA ALA A 439 -8.43 6.05 -5.32
C ALA A 439 -8.40 4.74 -6.12
N VAL A 440 -7.78 3.68 -5.57
CA VAL A 440 -7.70 2.36 -6.24
C VAL A 440 -9.06 1.66 -6.23
N LEU A 441 -9.74 1.63 -5.08
CA LEU A 441 -11.10 1.06 -4.96
C LEU A 441 -12.07 1.75 -5.91
N GLY A 442 -12.05 3.10 -5.92
CA GLY A 442 -12.89 3.90 -6.80
C GLY A 442 -12.65 3.60 -8.28
N GLU A 443 -11.39 3.43 -8.72
CA GLU A 443 -11.08 3.08 -10.12
C GLU A 443 -11.47 1.63 -10.45
N LEU A 444 -11.37 0.69 -9.49
CA LEU A 444 -11.81 -0.70 -9.66
C LEU A 444 -13.33 -0.79 -9.83
N ARG A 445 -14.08 -0.11 -8.95
CA ARG A 445 -15.55 -0.02 -9.04
C ARG A 445 -16.00 0.71 -10.29
N HIS A 446 -15.41 1.87 -10.60
CA HIS A 446 -15.73 2.66 -11.79
C HIS A 446 -15.51 1.88 -13.11
N ARG A 447 -14.63 0.87 -13.12
CA ARG A 447 -14.38 0.00 -14.27
C ARG A 447 -15.18 -1.31 -14.24
N GLY A 448 -16.06 -1.53 -13.26
CA GLY A 448 -16.81 -2.79 -13.09
C GLY A 448 -15.89 -3.99 -12.82
N ARG A 449 -14.79 -3.78 -12.09
CA ARG A 449 -13.89 -4.87 -11.66
C ARG A 449 -14.06 -5.26 -10.20
N LEU A 450 -14.87 -4.50 -9.47
CA LEU A 450 -15.20 -4.70 -8.06
C LEU A 450 -16.67 -4.36 -7.87
N ASP A 451 -17.46 -5.37 -7.53
CA ASP A 451 -18.90 -5.24 -7.36
C ASP A 451 -19.32 -4.98 -5.92
N VAL A 452 -18.41 -5.17 -4.96
CA VAL A 452 -18.62 -4.89 -3.54
C VAL A 452 -18.80 -3.37 -3.30
N PRO A 453 -19.85 -2.93 -2.60
CA PRO A 453 -20.02 -1.57 -2.08
C PRO A 453 -18.75 -1.01 -1.44
N CYS A 454 -18.37 0.21 -1.80
CA CYS A 454 -17.19 0.88 -1.29
C CYS A 454 -17.56 2.26 -0.77
N TYR A 455 -17.17 2.53 0.46
CA TYR A 455 -17.38 3.78 1.16
C TYR A 455 -16.04 4.40 1.54
N SER A 456 -16.00 5.71 1.81
CA SER A 456 -14.81 6.32 2.40
C SER A 456 -15.15 7.25 3.54
N SER A 457 -14.38 7.17 4.63
CA SER A 457 -14.42 8.14 5.73
C SER A 457 -13.30 9.17 5.55
N ILE A 458 -13.67 10.45 5.40
CA ILE A 458 -12.79 11.58 5.13
C ILE A 458 -12.75 12.46 6.38
N THR A 459 -11.61 12.46 7.05
CA THR A 459 -11.36 13.26 8.26
C THR A 459 -10.66 14.59 8.00
N ASP A 460 -10.14 14.79 6.79
CA ASP A 460 -9.55 16.05 6.36
C ASP A 460 -10.62 17.06 5.93
N LEU A 461 -10.40 18.33 6.27
CA LEU A 461 -11.33 19.41 5.96
C LEU A 461 -11.31 19.83 4.48
N ALA A 462 -10.18 19.61 3.81
CA ALA A 462 -10.02 19.92 2.39
C ALA A 462 -10.40 18.73 1.50
N GLY A 463 -11.31 18.94 0.55
CA GLY A 463 -11.71 17.93 -0.43
C GLY A 463 -10.59 17.65 -1.44
N LEU A 464 -9.67 16.73 -1.13
CA LEU A 464 -8.55 16.40 -2.00
C LEU A 464 -8.90 15.31 -3.02
N ARG A 465 -8.39 15.44 -4.26
CA ARG A 465 -8.74 14.57 -5.40
C ARG A 465 -8.40 13.08 -5.26
N PHE A 466 -7.66 12.68 -4.22
CA PHE A 466 -7.40 11.28 -3.88
C PHE A 466 -8.31 10.75 -2.77
N TRP A 467 -8.96 11.63 -2.01
CA TRP A 467 -9.87 11.27 -0.91
C TRP A 467 -11.25 10.90 -1.44
N ALA A 468 -11.59 11.36 -2.65
CA ALA A 468 -12.88 11.14 -3.27
C ALA A 468 -12.76 10.60 -4.70
N HIS A 469 -13.74 9.80 -5.13
CA HIS A 469 -13.76 9.21 -6.46
C HIS A 469 -15.19 8.89 -6.89
N PRO A 470 -15.61 9.18 -8.14
CA PRO A 470 -16.95 8.87 -8.66
C PRO A 470 -17.35 7.38 -8.71
N GLY A 471 -16.47 6.48 -8.24
CA GLY A 471 -16.72 5.04 -8.20
C GLY A 471 -16.93 4.52 -6.78
N ILE A 472 -16.83 5.40 -5.78
CA ILE A 472 -17.17 5.13 -4.38
C ILE A 472 -18.63 5.52 -4.20
N ASP A 473 -19.38 4.72 -3.43
CA ASP A 473 -20.83 4.85 -3.29
C ASP A 473 -21.20 6.09 -2.48
N LEU A 474 -20.59 6.26 -1.30
CA LEU A 474 -20.70 7.47 -0.48
C LEU A 474 -19.37 7.84 0.18
N HIS A 475 -19.20 9.14 0.34
CA HIS A 475 -18.11 9.77 1.08
C HIS A 475 -18.67 10.37 2.37
N PHE A 476 -18.13 9.98 3.51
CA PHE A 476 -18.50 10.52 4.82
C PHE A 476 -17.50 11.58 5.21
N VAL A 477 -17.99 12.80 5.46
CA VAL A 477 -17.18 13.93 5.92
C VAL A 477 -17.54 14.25 7.36
N THR A 478 -16.57 14.78 8.11
CA THR A 478 -16.76 15.20 9.51
C THR A 478 -17.32 16.61 9.64
N HIS A 479 -17.22 17.41 8.57
CA HIS A 479 -17.62 18.82 8.52
C HIS A 479 -18.48 19.11 7.27
N PRO A 480 -19.60 19.84 7.41
CA PRO A 480 -20.46 20.17 6.29
C PRO A 480 -19.76 21.05 5.24
N GLU A 481 -18.76 21.82 5.64
CA GLU A 481 -18.00 22.71 4.76
C GLU A 481 -17.17 21.94 3.71
N SER A 482 -16.84 20.68 3.97
CA SER A 482 -16.12 19.81 3.04
C SER A 482 -17.03 19.21 1.95
N ILE A 483 -18.36 19.28 2.11
CA ILE A 483 -19.33 18.61 1.22
C ILE A 483 -19.14 19.06 -0.23
N GLU A 484 -19.18 20.37 -0.48
CA GLU A 484 -19.13 20.90 -1.85
C GLU A 484 -17.81 20.54 -2.56
N GLU A 485 -16.69 20.57 -1.85
CA GLU A 485 -15.38 20.24 -2.42
C GLU A 485 -15.26 18.76 -2.77
N VAL A 486 -15.79 17.89 -1.93
CA VAL A 486 -15.81 16.44 -2.17
C VAL A 486 -16.77 16.12 -3.32
N GLU A 487 -17.96 16.70 -3.36
CA GLU A 487 -18.93 16.50 -4.45
C GLU A 487 -18.42 17.02 -5.81
N ARG A 488 -17.60 18.07 -5.83
CA ARG A 488 -16.91 18.51 -7.05
C ARG A 488 -15.96 17.46 -7.62
N ILE A 489 -15.62 16.44 -6.84
CA ILE A 489 -14.76 15.32 -7.21
C ILE A 489 -15.56 14.07 -7.53
N SER A 490 -16.49 13.68 -6.67
CA SER A 490 -17.24 12.41 -6.74
C SER A 490 -18.62 12.53 -7.39
N GLY A 491 -19.17 13.73 -7.50
CA GLY A 491 -20.48 14.03 -8.06
C GLY A 491 -21.49 14.52 -7.01
N PRO A 492 -22.53 15.28 -7.40
CA PRO A 492 -23.56 15.75 -6.47
C PRO A 492 -24.30 14.60 -5.78
N GLY A 493 -24.60 14.76 -4.49
CA GLY A 493 -25.33 13.79 -3.66
C GLY A 493 -24.50 12.61 -3.17
N SER A 494 -23.20 12.58 -3.46
CA SER A 494 -22.26 11.50 -3.09
C SER A 494 -21.67 11.63 -1.68
N VAL A 495 -22.05 12.67 -0.93
CA VAL A 495 -21.48 12.97 0.39
C VAL A 495 -22.56 12.95 1.48
N ARG A 496 -22.18 12.47 2.67
CA ARG A 496 -22.97 12.60 3.90
C ARG A 496 -22.11 13.18 5.02
N TRP A 497 -22.74 14.03 5.82
CA TRP A 497 -22.13 14.52 7.05
C TRP A 497 -22.38 13.51 8.17
N ALA A 498 -21.31 12.82 8.59
CA ALA A 498 -21.34 11.83 9.64
C ALA A 498 -20.84 12.43 10.96
N LYS A 499 -21.20 11.76 12.05
CA LYS A 499 -20.52 11.90 13.33
C LYS A 499 -19.02 11.65 13.15
N PRO A 500 -18.16 12.43 13.83
CA PRO A 500 -16.72 12.23 13.75
C PRO A 500 -16.29 10.85 14.26
N PRO A 501 -15.42 10.13 13.53
CA PRO A 501 -14.91 8.83 13.97
C PRO A 501 -13.80 9.03 15.02
N THR A 502 -14.16 9.54 16.19
CA THR A 502 -13.29 9.81 17.34
C THR A 502 -13.59 8.84 18.49
N SER A 503 -12.73 8.82 19.53
CA SER A 503 -13.01 8.03 20.74
C SER A 503 -14.31 8.51 21.43
N PRO A 504 -15.17 7.61 21.92
CA PRO A 504 -16.37 7.97 22.68
C PRO A 504 -16.10 8.92 23.85
N ALA A 505 -14.90 8.85 24.43
CA ALA A 505 -14.46 9.76 25.47
C ALA A 505 -14.56 11.24 25.07
N PHE A 506 -14.30 11.59 23.80
CA PHE A 506 -14.42 12.98 23.31
C PHE A 506 -15.86 13.45 23.23
N LEU A 507 -16.81 12.53 23.09
CA LEU A 507 -18.23 12.82 22.93
C LEU A 507 -18.97 12.89 24.28
N ALA A 508 -18.38 12.33 25.34
CA ALA A 508 -18.88 12.48 26.71
C ALA A 508 -18.52 13.86 27.27
N ALA A 509 -19.44 14.48 28.03
CA ALA A 509 -19.17 15.77 28.68
C ALA A 509 -17.97 15.66 29.63
N ARG A 510 -17.04 16.62 29.54
CA ARG A 510 -15.85 16.70 30.40
C ARG A 510 -15.61 18.14 30.81
N SER A 511 -15.70 18.43 32.10
CA SER A 511 -15.44 19.77 32.61
C SER A 511 -13.93 20.06 32.62
N ARG A 512 -13.58 21.33 32.44
CA ARG A 512 -12.18 21.81 32.53
C ARG A 512 -11.57 21.51 33.91
N ALA A 513 -12.35 21.69 34.97
CA ALA A 513 -11.90 21.46 36.34
C ALA A 513 -11.56 19.98 36.58
N ASP A 514 -12.39 19.06 36.09
CA ASP A 514 -12.14 17.62 36.23
C ASP A 514 -10.94 17.17 35.40
N ALA A 515 -10.82 17.70 34.17
CA ALA A 515 -9.68 17.41 33.31
C ALA A 515 -8.36 17.90 33.92
N ARG A 516 -8.34 19.11 34.49
CA ARG A 516 -7.17 19.66 35.21
C ARG A 516 -6.80 18.83 36.42
N ARG A 517 -7.78 18.48 37.26
CA ARG A 517 -7.56 17.58 38.41
C ARG A 517 -6.96 16.25 37.98
N ALA A 518 -7.50 15.66 36.92
CA ALA A 518 -7.05 14.36 36.41
C ALA A 518 -5.65 14.42 35.77
N LEU A 519 -5.18 15.61 35.36
CA LEU A 519 -3.82 15.85 34.86
C LEU A 519 -2.87 16.42 35.92
N GLY A 520 -3.33 16.60 37.16
CA GLY A 520 -2.54 17.21 38.23
C GLY A 520 -2.22 18.69 38.00
N LEU A 521 -3.09 19.41 37.29
CA LEU A 521 -2.96 20.84 36.98
C LEU A 521 -3.78 21.69 37.95
N PRO A 522 -3.31 22.91 38.31
CA PRO A 522 -4.08 23.84 39.12
C PRO A 522 -5.40 24.23 38.43
N ALA A 523 -6.47 24.38 39.21
CA ALA A 523 -7.81 24.62 38.66
C ALA A 523 -7.94 25.96 37.93
N ASP A 524 -7.16 26.97 38.34
CA ASP A 524 -7.17 28.37 37.89
C ASP A 524 -6.02 28.73 36.95
N ALA A 525 -5.09 27.80 36.68
CA ALA A 525 -3.95 28.06 35.80
C ALA A 525 -4.38 28.28 34.35
N THR A 526 -3.64 29.13 33.62
CA THR A 526 -3.71 29.18 32.15
C THR A 526 -2.92 28.01 31.59
N VAL A 527 -3.54 27.15 30.79
CA VAL A 527 -2.91 25.93 30.25
C VAL A 527 -2.87 26.01 28.73
N ILE A 528 -1.69 25.90 28.13
CA ILE A 528 -1.50 25.89 26.68
C ILE A 528 -0.96 24.52 26.27
N ALA A 529 -1.68 23.82 25.41
CA ALA A 529 -1.23 22.55 24.84
C ALA A 529 -0.50 22.78 23.52
N VAL A 530 0.61 22.08 23.29
CA VAL A 530 1.39 22.10 22.05
C VAL A 530 1.47 20.67 21.53
N SER A 531 0.90 20.36 20.36
CA SER A 531 0.77 18.99 19.85
C SER A 531 1.29 18.80 18.43
N GLY A 532 2.13 17.79 18.26
CA GLY A 532 2.63 17.33 16.96
C GLY A 532 1.86 16.16 16.34
N GLY A 533 0.70 15.82 16.91
CA GLY A 533 0.00 14.58 16.62
C GLY A 533 0.77 13.33 17.06
N GLY A 534 0.29 12.15 16.67
CA GLY A 534 0.87 10.86 17.12
C GLY A 534 2.34 10.64 16.74
N TRP A 535 2.82 11.30 15.69
CA TRP A 535 4.21 11.21 15.20
C TRP A 535 5.11 12.36 15.65
N GLY A 536 4.59 13.38 16.34
CA GLY A 536 5.38 14.53 16.76
C GLY A 536 6.03 15.25 15.56
N VAL A 537 5.23 15.74 14.61
CA VAL A 537 5.71 16.38 13.38
C VAL A 537 5.63 17.90 13.50
N GLY A 538 6.48 18.65 12.80
CA GLY A 538 6.45 20.11 12.77
C GLY A 538 7.32 20.81 13.83
N ASP A 539 7.28 22.14 13.85
CA ASP A 539 8.11 22.95 14.75
C ASP A 539 7.52 23.09 16.17
N LEU A 540 7.55 21.99 16.93
CA LEU A 540 7.10 22.00 18.33
C LEU A 540 8.03 22.82 19.24
N ALA A 541 9.30 22.99 18.87
CA ALA A 541 10.24 23.78 19.67
C ALA A 541 9.93 25.28 19.57
N GLY A 542 9.63 25.77 18.36
CA GLY A 542 9.12 27.14 18.16
C GLY A 542 7.76 27.34 18.82
N ALA A 543 6.86 26.38 18.68
CA ALA A 543 5.55 26.43 19.34
C ALA A 543 5.64 26.51 20.87
N THR A 544 6.50 25.67 21.47
CA THR A 544 6.75 25.65 22.90
C THR A 544 7.36 26.97 23.38
N ARG A 545 8.30 27.54 22.62
CA ARG A 545 8.91 28.84 22.93
C ARG A 545 7.87 29.97 22.96
N ALA A 546 7.00 30.04 21.95
CA ALA A 546 5.94 31.05 21.89
C ALA A 546 4.92 30.87 23.03
N ALA A 547 4.53 29.64 23.34
CA ALA A 547 3.63 29.35 24.45
C ALA A 547 4.23 29.74 25.82
N LEU A 548 5.53 29.49 26.03
CA LEU A 548 6.24 29.87 27.27
C LEU A 548 6.43 31.39 27.44
N ALA A 549 6.32 32.16 26.35
CA ALA A 549 6.37 33.61 26.40
C ALA A 549 5.09 34.22 27.02
N VAL A 550 3.99 33.46 27.09
CA VAL A 550 2.79 33.88 27.80
C VAL A 550 3.06 33.86 29.31
N PRO A 551 2.85 34.97 30.04
CA PRO A 551 3.03 35.02 31.48
C PRO A 551 2.16 33.98 32.20
N ASP A 552 2.73 33.32 33.22
CA ASP A 552 2.02 32.40 34.13
C ASP A 552 1.33 31.18 33.50
N ALA A 553 1.48 30.96 32.18
CA ALA A 553 0.91 29.80 31.50
C ALA A 553 1.72 28.52 31.75
N ILE A 554 1.03 27.42 32.04
CA ILE A 554 1.57 26.07 32.04
C ILE A 554 1.51 25.52 30.62
N VAL A 555 2.64 25.03 30.10
CA VAL A 555 2.73 24.52 28.73
C VAL A 555 2.82 23.00 28.74
N LEU A 556 1.85 22.33 28.12
CA LEU A 556 1.85 20.89 27.90
C LEU A 556 2.38 20.61 26.49
N CYS A 557 3.61 20.12 26.35
CA CYS A 557 4.19 19.83 25.03
C CYS A 557 4.15 18.34 24.73
N LEU A 558 3.27 17.94 23.82
CA LEU A 558 2.99 16.56 23.41
C LEU A 558 3.82 16.20 22.18
N CYS A 559 4.90 15.45 22.41
CA CYS A 559 5.85 15.05 21.37
C CYS A 559 5.46 13.76 20.63
N GLY A 560 4.30 13.17 20.93
CA GLY A 560 3.85 11.92 20.32
C GLY A 560 4.84 10.77 20.54
N ARG A 561 4.96 9.86 19.57
CA ARG A 561 5.93 8.74 19.59
C ARG A 561 7.34 9.14 19.10
N ASN A 562 7.69 10.43 19.16
CA ASN A 562 8.96 10.95 18.66
C ASN A 562 9.94 11.30 19.79
N ASP A 563 10.67 10.28 20.26
CA ASP A 563 11.62 10.45 21.36
C ASP A 563 12.76 11.42 21.05
N LYS A 564 13.18 11.50 19.78
CA LYS A 564 14.21 12.45 19.34
C LYS A 564 13.73 13.90 19.48
N LEU A 565 12.48 14.17 19.08
CA LEU A 565 11.87 15.49 19.27
C LEU A 565 11.72 15.79 20.77
N ARG A 566 11.24 14.84 21.57
CA ARG A 566 11.11 15.00 23.02
C ARG A 566 12.45 15.36 23.67
N ALA A 567 13.51 14.64 23.34
CA ALA A 567 14.87 14.92 23.80
C ALA A 567 15.37 16.30 23.34
N LYS A 568 15.05 16.72 22.11
CA LYS A 568 15.40 18.05 21.57
C LYS A 568 14.71 19.17 22.34
N VAL A 569 13.41 19.05 22.64
CA VAL A 569 12.66 20.04 23.43
C VAL A 569 13.15 20.05 24.88
N ALA A 570 13.39 18.88 25.48
CA ALA A 570 13.97 18.74 26.82
C ALA A 570 15.34 19.41 26.94
N LYS A 571 16.23 19.22 25.97
CA LYS A 571 17.55 19.86 25.96
C LYS A 571 17.45 21.38 25.91
N ARG A 572 16.44 21.92 25.24
CA ARG A 572 16.30 23.37 25.00
C ARG A 572 15.53 24.09 26.12
N PHE A 573 14.55 23.45 26.73
CA PHE A 573 13.61 24.08 27.67
C PHE A 573 13.42 23.27 28.97
N GLY A 574 14.20 22.21 29.21
CA GLY A 574 13.99 21.30 30.35
C GLY A 574 14.19 21.91 31.74
N SER A 575 14.81 23.09 31.82
CA SER A 575 14.93 23.86 33.07
C SER A 575 13.70 24.74 33.36
N GLU A 576 12.75 24.86 32.43
CA GLU A 576 11.56 25.70 32.61
C GLU A 576 10.51 24.99 33.48
N PRO A 577 10.22 25.49 34.69
CA PRO A 577 9.32 24.82 35.63
C PRO A 577 7.86 24.81 35.15
N ARG A 578 7.47 25.69 34.22
CA ARG A 578 6.11 25.73 33.65
C ARG A 578 5.89 24.75 32.49
N LEU A 579 6.94 24.12 31.99
CA LEU A 579 6.85 23.14 30.90
C LEU A 579 6.57 21.73 31.45
N ARG A 580 5.64 21.02 30.80
CA ARG A 580 5.39 19.58 31.01
C ARG A 580 5.55 18.87 29.68
N LEU A 581 6.61 18.09 29.56
CA LEU A 581 6.86 17.28 28.37
C LEU A 581 6.10 15.96 28.45
N MET A 582 5.33 15.66 27.42
CA MET A 582 4.55 14.44 27.29
C MET A 582 4.99 13.67 26.05
N GLY A 583 5.05 12.35 26.17
CA GLY A 583 5.17 11.45 25.00
C GLY A 583 3.82 11.28 24.31
N PHE A 584 3.59 10.11 23.72
CA PHE A 584 2.28 9.70 23.26
C PHE A 584 1.32 9.55 24.46
N THR A 585 0.06 9.98 24.30
CA THR A 585 -0.98 9.89 25.35
C THR A 585 -2.29 9.43 24.74
N ASP A 586 -3.00 8.57 25.47
CA ASP A 586 -4.38 8.15 25.23
C ASP A 586 -5.40 9.10 25.91
N ARG A 587 -4.92 10.00 26.78
CA ARG A 587 -5.73 11.00 27.51
C ARG A 587 -5.84 12.34 26.80
N MET A 588 -5.77 12.36 25.47
CA MET A 588 -5.87 13.60 24.69
C MET A 588 -7.19 14.34 24.98
N GLY A 589 -8.28 13.62 25.24
CA GLY A 589 -9.56 14.22 25.66
C GLY A 589 -9.50 15.04 26.94
N ASP A 590 -8.65 14.66 27.91
CA ASP A 590 -8.40 15.45 29.11
C ASP A 590 -7.50 16.65 28.80
N VAL A 591 -6.48 16.46 27.96
CA VAL A 591 -5.55 17.54 27.59
C VAL A 591 -6.30 18.68 26.90
N LEU A 592 -7.14 18.36 25.92
CA LEU A 592 -7.92 19.37 25.20
C LEU A 592 -9.00 20.01 26.09
N ALA A 593 -9.63 19.26 26.99
CA ALA A 593 -10.60 19.83 27.93
C ALA A 593 -9.93 20.72 29.00
N ALA A 594 -8.69 20.44 29.38
CA ALA A 594 -7.95 21.21 30.38
C ALA A 594 -7.30 22.49 29.82
N ALA A 595 -6.94 22.48 28.53
CA ALA A 595 -6.22 23.55 27.85
C ALA A 595 -7.13 24.74 27.48
N ASP A 596 -6.63 25.95 27.71
CA ASP A 596 -7.25 27.21 27.27
C ASP A 596 -6.89 27.57 25.82
N ALA A 597 -5.81 26.99 25.29
CA ALA A 597 -5.48 27.05 23.87
C ALA A 597 -4.67 25.82 23.43
N LEU A 598 -4.89 25.36 22.20
CA LEU A 598 -4.11 24.33 21.54
C LEU A 598 -3.30 24.93 20.38
N VAL A 599 -1.98 24.79 20.42
CA VAL A 599 -1.11 24.97 19.26
C VAL A 599 -0.81 23.61 18.65
N HIS A 600 -1.17 23.38 17.39
CA HIS A 600 -0.97 22.08 16.75
C HIS A 600 -0.35 22.20 15.37
N SER A 601 0.30 21.12 14.95
CA SER A 601 0.89 20.99 13.61
C SER A 601 0.27 19.85 12.78
N SER A 602 -0.64 19.06 13.35
CA SER A 602 -1.36 17.98 12.66
C SER A 602 -2.64 18.46 11.98
N ALA A 603 -3.17 17.78 10.98
CA ALA A 603 -4.48 18.09 10.40
C ALA A 603 -5.60 17.16 10.93
N GLY A 604 -6.86 17.54 10.67
CA GLY A 604 -8.03 16.66 10.74
C GLY A 604 -8.65 16.49 12.13
N LEU A 605 -8.45 15.31 12.74
CA LEU A 605 -9.19 14.89 13.95
C LEU A 605 -8.84 15.69 15.20
N THR A 606 -7.57 16.01 15.47
CA THR A 606 -7.18 16.73 16.70
C THR A 606 -7.84 18.12 16.80
N VAL A 607 -8.01 18.80 15.66
CA VAL A 607 -8.66 20.12 15.61
C VAL A 607 -10.14 19.98 15.94
N LEU A 608 -10.80 18.98 15.34
CA LEU A 608 -12.19 18.66 15.61
C LEU A 608 -12.42 18.22 17.06
N GLU A 609 -11.53 17.39 17.60
CA GLU A 609 -11.53 16.98 19.01
C GLU A 609 -11.40 18.20 19.94
N ALA A 610 -10.57 19.19 19.58
CA ALA A 610 -10.43 20.43 20.33
C ALA A 610 -11.70 21.28 20.27
N ILE A 611 -12.34 21.40 19.09
CA ILE A 611 -13.63 22.07 18.93
C ILE A 611 -14.71 21.41 19.79
N ILE A 612 -14.81 20.08 19.79
CA ILE A 612 -15.75 19.33 20.63
C ILE A 612 -15.51 19.62 22.13
N ARG A 613 -14.25 19.86 22.52
CA ARG A 613 -13.87 20.22 23.90
C ARG A 613 -13.98 21.72 24.22
N GLY A 614 -14.34 22.56 23.26
CA GLY A 614 -14.35 24.02 23.45
C GLY A 614 -12.93 24.59 23.67
N CYS A 615 -11.92 23.95 23.09
CA CYS A 615 -10.52 24.40 23.16
C CYS A 615 -10.16 25.18 21.88
N PRO A 616 -9.90 26.50 21.98
CA PRO A 616 -9.45 27.32 20.85
C PRO A 616 -8.16 26.80 20.22
N VAL A 617 -8.11 26.80 18.89
CA VAL A 617 -7.03 26.14 18.13
C VAL A 617 -6.22 27.12 17.30
N VAL A 618 -4.90 26.97 17.36
CA VAL A 618 -3.91 27.66 16.53
C VAL A 618 -3.09 26.63 15.75
N SER A 619 -3.23 26.61 14.43
CA SER A 619 -2.42 25.79 13.54
C SER A 619 -1.06 26.45 13.27
N TYR A 620 0.03 25.72 13.51
CA TYR A 620 1.40 26.19 13.35
C TYR A 620 2.40 25.03 13.15
N GLY A 621 3.53 25.32 12.52
CA GLY A 621 4.70 24.44 12.56
C GLY A 621 4.73 23.32 11.51
N PHE A 622 3.65 23.11 10.77
CA PHE A 622 3.63 22.21 9.61
C PHE A 622 2.66 22.72 8.54
N GLY A 623 3.20 23.24 7.44
CA GLY A 623 2.44 23.97 6.41
C GLY A 623 2.73 23.48 4.99
N VAL A 624 3.01 22.19 4.82
CA VAL A 624 3.36 21.59 3.53
C VAL A 624 2.29 20.59 3.05
N GLY A 625 2.14 20.46 1.73
CA GLY A 625 1.25 19.50 1.09
C GLY A 625 -0.22 19.63 1.53
N HIS A 626 -0.85 18.51 1.90
CA HIS A 626 -2.27 18.48 2.29
C HIS A 626 -2.57 19.28 3.56
N VAL A 627 -1.61 19.42 4.48
CA VAL A 627 -1.80 20.21 5.71
C VAL A 627 -1.93 21.69 5.39
N ARG A 628 -1.24 22.20 4.36
CA ARG A 628 -1.43 23.58 3.87
C ARG A 628 -2.85 23.81 3.35
N ALA A 629 -3.38 22.87 2.58
CA ALA A 629 -4.75 22.95 2.07
C ALA A 629 -5.77 22.87 3.21
N SER A 630 -5.52 22.03 4.21
CA SER A 630 -6.36 21.92 5.41
C SER A 630 -6.32 23.19 6.27
N ASN A 631 -5.15 23.79 6.45
CA ASN A 631 -5.01 25.07 7.16
C ASN A 631 -5.74 26.20 6.43
N ALA A 632 -5.63 26.27 5.10
CA ALA A 632 -6.39 27.26 4.33
C ALA A 632 -7.91 27.05 4.47
N ALA A 633 -8.38 25.80 4.55
CA ALA A 633 -9.78 25.50 4.81
C ALA A 633 -10.20 25.89 6.25
N LEU A 634 -9.39 25.58 7.26
CA LEU A 634 -9.64 25.96 8.66
C LEU A 634 -9.76 27.48 8.82
N GLU A 635 -8.85 28.23 8.19
CA GLU A 635 -8.87 29.69 8.17
C GLU A 635 -10.11 30.22 7.44
N ARG A 636 -10.41 29.69 6.24
CA ARG A 636 -11.58 30.09 5.43
C ARG A 636 -12.91 29.87 6.15
N PHE A 637 -13.03 28.80 6.93
CA PHE A 637 -14.25 28.43 7.65
C PHE A 637 -14.27 28.94 9.11
N GLY A 638 -13.22 29.64 9.55
CA GLY A 638 -13.14 30.20 10.91
C GLY A 638 -13.03 29.15 12.01
N LEU A 639 -12.55 27.94 11.70
CA LEU A 639 -12.48 26.81 12.64
C LEU A 639 -11.17 26.79 13.45
N ALA A 640 -10.10 27.41 12.94
CA ALA A 640 -8.85 27.59 13.67
C ALA A 640 -8.10 28.83 13.16
N GLN A 641 -7.30 29.44 14.02
CA GLN A 641 -6.33 30.45 13.60
C GLN A 641 -5.12 29.77 12.94
N VAL A 642 -4.52 30.38 11.93
CA VAL A 642 -3.34 29.82 11.25
C VAL A 642 -2.15 30.78 11.36
N ALA A 643 -1.15 30.38 12.14
CA ALA A 643 0.13 31.11 12.20
C ALA A 643 1.08 30.57 11.15
N ARG A 644 1.50 31.43 10.20
CA ARG A 644 2.37 31.03 9.08
C ARG A 644 3.85 31.09 9.43
N ALA A 645 4.22 31.97 10.36
CA ALA A 645 5.54 32.08 10.93
C ALA A 645 5.49 32.13 12.46
N GLU A 646 6.63 31.86 13.10
CA GLU A 646 6.71 31.83 14.56
C GLU A 646 6.35 33.18 15.20
N ARG A 647 6.73 34.29 14.55
CA ARG A 647 6.40 35.65 15.01
C ARG A 647 4.90 35.92 15.08
N ASP A 648 4.10 35.19 14.31
CA ASP A 648 2.65 35.35 14.27
C ASP A 648 1.97 34.55 15.40
N LEU A 649 2.72 33.65 16.06
CA LEU A 649 2.18 32.68 16.99
C LEU A 649 1.78 33.30 18.33
N GLY A 650 2.59 34.23 18.87
CA GLY A 650 2.26 34.94 20.12
C GLY A 650 0.90 35.66 20.04
N PRO A 651 0.70 36.58 19.08
CA PRO A 651 -0.60 37.23 18.88
C PRO A 651 -1.75 36.25 18.60
N ALA A 652 -1.48 35.13 17.94
CA ALA A 652 -2.51 34.10 17.71
C ALA A 652 -2.90 33.35 18.99
N ILE A 653 -1.94 33.03 19.85
CA ILE A 653 -2.18 32.42 21.17
C ILE A 653 -2.97 33.41 22.05
N GLU A 654 -2.59 34.69 22.10
CA GLU A 654 -3.33 35.70 22.87
C GLU A 654 -4.79 35.80 22.45
N ARG A 655 -5.06 35.85 21.14
CA ARG A 655 -6.43 35.80 20.61
C ARG A 655 -7.16 34.51 20.96
N ALA A 656 -6.47 33.37 20.92
CA ALA A 656 -7.04 32.08 21.29
C ALA A 656 -7.41 32.04 22.78
N LEU A 657 -6.55 32.55 23.66
CA LEU A 657 -6.81 32.66 25.10
C LEU A 657 -7.96 33.64 25.43
N ALA A 658 -8.13 34.68 24.62
CA ALA A 658 -9.25 35.61 24.73
C ALA A 658 -10.58 34.99 24.25
N GLN A 659 -10.54 33.90 23.48
CA GLN A 659 -11.74 33.19 23.01
C GLN A 659 -12.22 32.22 24.09
N ARG A 660 -13.46 32.39 24.54
CA ARG A 660 -14.19 31.33 25.25
C ARG A 660 -15.10 30.62 24.27
N LEU A 661 -14.74 29.37 23.95
CA LEU A 661 -15.59 28.48 23.19
C LEU A 661 -16.31 27.55 24.16
N GLU A 662 -17.63 27.46 24.00
CA GLU A 662 -18.39 26.41 24.68
C GLU A 662 -18.14 25.06 23.97
N PRO A 663 -18.01 23.95 24.71
CA PRO A 663 -17.91 22.62 24.11
C PRO A 663 -19.09 22.32 23.18
N ASP A 664 -18.81 21.91 21.95
CA ASP A 664 -19.85 21.57 20.97
C ASP A 664 -20.20 20.09 20.99
N GLY A 665 -21.25 19.73 21.74
CA GLY A 665 -21.82 18.40 21.76
C GLY A 665 -22.70 18.04 20.54
N SER A 666 -22.95 18.97 19.61
CA SER A 666 -23.84 18.74 18.47
C SER A 666 -23.32 17.65 17.52
N PHE A 667 -22.00 17.49 17.43
CA PHE A 667 -21.34 16.42 16.68
C PHE A 667 -21.71 15.02 17.20
N ALA A 668 -21.95 14.86 18.51
CA ALA A 668 -22.32 13.57 19.11
C ALA A 668 -23.74 13.13 18.73
N ARG A 669 -24.62 14.07 18.38
CA ARG A 669 -26.00 13.81 17.97
C ARG A 669 -26.14 13.45 16.48
N ARG A 670 -25.05 13.52 15.72
CA ARG A 670 -25.04 13.12 14.31
C ARG A 670 -25.06 11.59 14.22
N PRO A 671 -25.65 11.03 13.14
CA PRO A 671 -25.57 9.60 12.89
C PRO A 671 -24.12 9.19 12.64
N SER A 672 -23.73 8.02 13.16
CA SER A 672 -22.42 7.39 12.94
C SER A 672 -22.16 7.11 11.45
N THR A 673 -20.90 6.91 11.07
CA THR A 673 -20.58 6.45 9.71
C THR A 673 -21.24 5.09 9.45
N ALA A 674 -21.21 4.18 10.43
CA ALA A 674 -21.85 2.88 10.32
C ALA A 674 -23.37 2.99 10.14
N SER A 675 -24.09 3.73 10.99
CA SER A 675 -25.55 3.91 10.84
C SER A 675 -25.95 4.46 9.48
N LEU A 676 -25.18 5.42 8.94
CA LEU A 676 -25.45 5.97 7.61
C LEU A 676 -25.19 4.97 6.49
N ILE A 677 -24.18 4.09 6.64
CA ILE A 677 -23.94 2.99 5.68
C ILE A 677 -25.08 1.98 5.75
N LEU A 678 -25.52 1.62 6.94
CA LEU A 678 -26.59 0.64 7.17
C LEU A 678 -27.96 1.16 6.73
N ALA A 679 -28.19 2.47 6.82
CA ALA A 679 -29.45 3.12 6.44
C ALA A 679 -29.55 3.50 4.95
N ASP A 680 -28.46 3.51 4.17
CA ASP A 680 -28.43 4.05 2.80
C ASP A 680 -28.14 2.94 1.75
N GLU A 681 -29.20 2.36 1.16
CA GLU A 681 -29.12 1.40 0.03
C GLU A 681 -28.73 2.04 -1.33
N ARG A 682 -27.92 3.10 -1.37
CA ARG A 682 -27.48 3.66 -2.65
C ARG A 682 -26.25 2.94 -3.20
N ARG A 683 -26.50 2.07 -4.18
CA ARG A 683 -25.48 1.54 -5.10
C ARG A 683 -25.06 2.63 -6.08
N ALA A 684 -23.77 2.95 -6.16
CA ALA A 684 -23.24 3.76 -7.25
C ALA A 684 -23.69 3.17 -8.59
N ARG A 685 -24.31 3.99 -9.46
CA ARG A 685 -24.68 3.56 -10.82
C ARG A 685 -23.40 3.21 -11.58
N GLN A 686 -23.11 1.92 -11.72
CA GLN A 686 -22.02 1.46 -12.58
C GLN A 686 -22.26 1.99 -14.00
N LEU A 687 -21.27 2.67 -14.57
CA LEU A 687 -21.35 3.07 -15.97
C LEU A 687 -21.48 1.81 -16.83
N PRO A 688 -22.46 1.74 -17.74
CA PRO A 688 -22.63 0.56 -18.59
C PRO A 688 -21.32 0.22 -19.29
N ALA A 689 -20.94 -1.05 -19.27
CA ALA A 689 -19.67 -1.53 -19.84
C ALA A 689 -19.46 -1.08 -21.30
N TRP A 690 -20.54 -0.84 -22.05
CA TRP A 690 -20.48 -0.31 -23.41
C TRP A 690 -19.89 1.11 -23.46
N ARG A 691 -20.21 2.03 -22.55
CA ARG A 691 -19.65 3.41 -22.55
C ARG A 691 -18.15 3.42 -22.28
N LEU A 692 -17.67 2.54 -21.40
CA LEU A 692 -16.24 2.37 -21.12
C LEU A 692 -15.50 1.75 -22.31
N ARG A 693 -16.13 0.78 -22.98
CA ARG A 693 -15.58 0.16 -24.20
C ARG A 693 -15.56 1.15 -25.35
N THR A 694 -16.60 1.96 -25.56
CA THR A 694 -16.62 2.98 -26.62
C THR A 694 -15.64 4.11 -26.33
N ALA A 695 -15.52 4.59 -25.10
CA ALA A 695 -14.53 5.62 -24.75
C ALA A 695 -13.08 5.11 -24.93
N ARG A 696 -12.79 3.87 -24.52
CA ARG A 696 -11.47 3.26 -24.77
C ARG A 696 -11.21 3.02 -26.24
N ALA A 697 -12.20 2.51 -26.98
CA ALA A 697 -12.09 2.30 -28.42
C ALA A 697 -11.86 3.63 -29.13
N ALA A 698 -12.63 4.68 -28.82
CA ALA A 698 -12.49 6.01 -29.38
C ALA A 698 -11.14 6.65 -29.03
N THR A 699 -10.67 6.52 -27.78
CA THR A 699 -9.37 7.07 -27.36
C THR A 699 -8.20 6.33 -28.03
N THR A 700 -8.27 5.00 -28.08
CA THR A 700 -7.26 4.17 -28.74
C THR A 700 -7.25 4.47 -30.23
N LEU A 701 -8.43 4.53 -30.87
CA LEU A 701 -8.58 4.89 -32.27
C LEU A 701 -8.02 6.29 -32.54
N ALA A 702 -8.33 7.30 -31.72
CA ALA A 702 -7.80 8.65 -31.86
C ALA A 702 -6.27 8.69 -31.70
N ALA A 703 -5.71 8.02 -30.70
CA ALA A 703 -4.26 7.94 -30.49
C ALA A 703 -3.56 7.18 -31.63
N THR A 704 -4.15 6.09 -32.12
CA THR A 704 -3.67 5.33 -33.28
C THR A 704 -3.75 6.17 -34.54
N ILE A 705 -4.82 6.93 -34.76
CA ILE A 705 -4.95 7.86 -35.90
C ILE A 705 -3.90 8.96 -35.81
N VAL A 706 -3.67 9.57 -34.64
CA VAL A 706 -2.66 10.62 -34.45
C VAL A 706 -1.26 10.06 -34.69
N LEU A 707 -0.94 8.90 -34.14
CA LEU A 707 0.38 8.28 -34.30
C LEU A 707 0.60 7.82 -35.75
N ALA A 708 -0.39 7.15 -36.37
CA ALA A 708 -0.31 6.75 -37.77
C ALA A 708 -0.20 7.96 -38.70
N SER A 709 -0.98 9.02 -38.44
CA SER A 709 -0.90 10.28 -39.18
C SER A 709 0.48 10.91 -39.03
N TRP A 710 1.01 11.05 -37.81
CA TRP A 710 2.35 11.58 -37.58
C TRP A 710 3.44 10.77 -38.29
N THR A 711 3.37 9.43 -38.19
CA THR A 711 4.32 8.52 -38.85
C THR A 711 4.25 8.62 -40.37
N LEU A 712 3.05 8.73 -40.95
CA LEU A 712 2.86 8.78 -42.40
C LEU A 712 3.11 10.16 -43.01
N THR A 713 3.10 11.24 -42.22
CA THR A 713 3.09 12.62 -42.75
C THR A 713 4.36 13.41 -42.49
N THR A 714 5.13 13.08 -41.45
CA THR A 714 6.31 13.86 -41.06
C THR A 714 7.61 13.23 -41.57
N GLY A 715 8.61 14.05 -41.94
CA GLY A 715 9.95 13.55 -42.28
C GLY A 715 10.77 13.11 -41.05
N ALA A 716 10.38 13.56 -39.86
CA ALA A 716 11.01 13.16 -38.59
C ALA A 716 10.80 11.67 -38.30
N SER A 717 9.61 11.13 -38.62
CA SER A 717 9.31 9.70 -38.45
C SER A 717 10.20 8.83 -39.33
N TYR A 718 10.48 9.23 -40.57
CA TYR A 718 11.37 8.47 -41.45
C TYR A 718 12.79 8.42 -40.92
N LYS A 719 13.35 9.55 -40.44
CA LYS A 719 14.67 9.56 -39.79
C LYS A 719 14.74 8.61 -38.60
N LEU A 720 13.67 8.53 -37.81
CA LEU A 720 13.59 7.63 -36.67
C LEU A 720 13.51 6.15 -37.10
N VAL A 721 12.64 5.84 -38.06
CA VAL A 721 12.33 4.45 -38.46
C VAL A 721 13.40 3.84 -39.38
N SER A 722 14.04 4.64 -40.25
CA SER A 722 15.04 4.15 -41.21
C SER A 722 16.32 3.59 -40.57
N HIS A 723 16.55 3.86 -39.28
CA HIS A 723 17.64 3.26 -38.52
C HIS A 723 17.37 1.79 -38.15
N PHE A 724 16.11 1.41 -37.96
CA PHE A 724 15.69 0.11 -37.43
C PHE A 724 15.11 -0.84 -38.47
N VAL A 725 14.59 -0.29 -39.57
CA VAL A 725 13.99 -1.05 -40.68
C VAL A 725 14.80 -0.69 -41.93
N HIS A 726 15.10 -1.65 -42.82
CA HIS A 726 15.98 -1.52 -44.01
C HIS A 726 15.58 -0.44 -45.07
N MET A 727 14.92 0.65 -44.67
CA MET A 727 14.50 1.81 -45.44
C MET A 727 15.64 2.80 -45.70
N ARG A 728 16.91 2.39 -45.65
CA ARG A 728 18.04 3.31 -45.83
C ARG A 728 18.18 3.72 -47.30
N PRO A 729 18.48 5.00 -47.59
CA PRO A 729 18.82 5.41 -48.95
C PRO A 729 20.08 4.69 -49.42
N VAL A 730 20.19 4.45 -50.72
CA VAL A 730 21.46 4.00 -51.30
C VAL A 730 22.39 5.21 -51.37
N THR A 731 23.49 5.14 -50.62
CA THR A 731 24.52 6.18 -50.56
C THR A 731 25.83 5.75 -51.19
N ALA A 732 26.06 4.44 -51.29
CA ALA A 732 27.20 3.85 -51.98
C ALA A 732 26.85 2.43 -52.46
N VAL A 733 27.59 1.93 -53.44
CA VAL A 733 27.54 0.54 -53.91
C VAL A 733 28.93 -0.06 -54.03
N PRO A 734 29.08 -1.38 -53.79
CA PRO A 734 30.34 -2.05 -54.07
C PRO A 734 30.63 -2.03 -55.57
N THR A 735 31.79 -1.54 -55.96
CA THR A 735 32.27 -1.57 -57.35
C THR A 735 33.78 -1.74 -57.37
N SER A 736 34.29 -2.44 -58.39
CA SER A 736 35.72 -2.54 -58.68
C SER A 736 36.19 -1.49 -59.68
N ARG A 737 35.26 -0.72 -60.27
CA ARG A 737 35.58 0.38 -61.18
C ARG A 737 35.85 1.65 -60.38
N PRO A 738 36.84 2.47 -60.77
CA PRO A 738 37.14 3.74 -60.11
C PRO A 738 36.10 4.81 -60.51
N GLU A 739 34.84 4.59 -60.16
CA GLU A 739 33.70 5.42 -60.55
C GLU A 739 32.91 5.88 -59.32
N VAL A 740 32.42 7.13 -59.35
CA VAL A 740 31.46 7.67 -58.38
C VAL A 740 30.20 8.15 -59.07
N GLY A 741 29.07 8.02 -58.37
CA GLY A 741 27.77 8.43 -58.87
C GLY A 741 27.54 9.88 -58.49
N VAL A 742 27.44 10.77 -59.47
CA VAL A 742 27.25 12.20 -59.16
C VAL A 742 25.77 12.57 -59.30
N LEU A 743 25.20 13.14 -58.25
CA LEU A 743 23.82 13.62 -58.17
C LEU A 743 23.81 15.14 -58.03
N VAL A 744 23.14 15.84 -58.94
CA VAL A 744 23.10 17.29 -59.02
C VAL A 744 21.70 17.82 -58.75
N GLU A 745 21.58 18.70 -57.76
CA GLU A 745 20.33 19.41 -57.46
C GLU A 745 20.37 20.83 -58.03
N ALA A 746 19.67 21.05 -59.15
CA ALA A 746 19.64 22.34 -59.85
C ALA A 746 18.20 22.75 -60.24
N PRO A 747 17.89 24.06 -60.29
CA PRO A 747 16.66 24.53 -60.91
C PRO A 747 16.57 24.08 -62.38
N ALA A 748 15.39 23.63 -62.84
CA ALA A 748 15.22 23.03 -64.17
C ALA A 748 15.72 23.90 -65.34
N GLN A 749 15.68 25.23 -65.19
CA GLN A 749 16.14 26.21 -66.18
C GLN A 749 17.67 26.26 -66.32
N ALA A 750 18.42 25.85 -65.30
CA ALA A 750 19.89 25.86 -65.28
C ALA A 750 20.51 24.55 -65.80
N ILE A 751 19.72 23.47 -65.85
CA ILE A 751 20.21 22.13 -66.18
C ILE A 751 20.86 22.03 -67.56
N PRO A 752 20.29 22.57 -68.66
CA PRO A 752 20.94 22.46 -69.97
C PRO A 752 22.34 23.07 -70.01
N THR A 753 22.49 24.27 -69.45
CA THR A 753 23.79 24.97 -69.37
C THR A 753 24.80 24.22 -68.50
N LEU A 754 24.34 23.56 -67.44
CA LEU A 754 25.19 22.77 -66.56
C LEU A 754 25.60 21.44 -67.18
N ALA A 755 24.68 20.77 -67.86
CA ALA A 755 24.97 19.56 -68.63
C ALA A 755 26.02 19.84 -69.72
N ASP A 756 25.89 20.96 -70.45
CA ASP A 756 26.88 21.40 -71.44
C ASP A 756 28.27 21.61 -70.80
N ALA A 757 28.34 22.26 -69.64
CA ALA A 757 29.60 22.53 -68.92
C ALA A 757 30.26 21.27 -68.34
N LEU A 758 29.47 20.34 -67.82
CA LEU A 758 29.94 19.06 -67.28
C LEU A 758 30.40 18.12 -68.40
N SER A 759 29.64 18.04 -69.49
CA SER A 759 29.98 17.23 -70.66
C SER A 759 31.28 17.71 -71.32
N ALA A 760 31.55 19.02 -71.34
CA ALA A 760 32.82 19.56 -71.85
C ALA A 760 34.05 19.10 -71.02
N GLN A 761 33.84 18.66 -69.78
CA GLN A 761 34.86 18.10 -68.90
C GLN A 761 34.84 16.56 -68.87
N GLY A 762 34.01 15.91 -69.70
CA GLY A 762 33.83 14.46 -69.71
C GLY A 762 33.12 13.90 -68.47
N ILE A 763 32.40 14.73 -67.72
CA ILE A 763 31.69 14.35 -66.50
C ILE A 763 30.21 14.11 -66.83
N HIS A 764 29.70 12.96 -66.39
CA HIS A 764 28.30 12.59 -66.56
C HIS A 764 27.61 12.40 -65.22
N VAL A 765 26.39 12.92 -65.07
CA VAL A 765 25.71 13.06 -63.76
C VAL A 765 24.23 12.70 -63.82
N SER A 766 23.63 12.56 -62.65
CA SER A 766 22.18 12.47 -62.46
C SER A 766 21.61 13.82 -61.99
N PHE A 767 20.66 14.40 -62.72
CA PHE A 767 19.97 15.64 -62.32
C PHE A 767 18.65 15.36 -61.59
N ALA A 768 18.48 15.91 -60.40
CA ALA A 768 17.26 15.79 -59.60
C ALA A 768 16.20 16.83 -60.01
N LEU A 769 14.98 16.40 -60.36
CA LEU A 769 13.93 17.24 -60.93
C LEU A 769 12.66 17.32 -60.07
N ASP A 770 12.25 18.55 -59.71
CA ASP A 770 11.02 18.87 -58.97
C ASP A 770 9.91 19.36 -59.93
N LYS A 771 8.91 18.51 -60.22
CA LYS A 771 7.74 18.76 -61.10
C LYS A 771 8.08 18.87 -62.59
N SER A 772 7.13 18.51 -63.45
CA SER A 772 7.30 18.18 -64.88
C SER A 772 8.06 19.21 -65.73
N SER A 773 9.38 19.10 -65.77
CA SER A 773 10.26 19.78 -66.72
C SER A 773 10.39 18.96 -68.01
N SER A 774 9.25 18.69 -68.65
CA SER A 774 9.14 17.91 -69.89
C SER A 774 10.06 18.35 -71.05
N PRO A 775 10.49 19.61 -71.20
CA PRO A 775 11.38 20.00 -72.30
C PRO A 775 12.87 19.67 -72.08
N VAL A 776 13.29 19.35 -70.84
CA VAL A 776 14.72 19.25 -70.48
C VAL A 776 15.29 17.86 -70.79
N ALA A 777 14.45 16.82 -70.72
CA ALA A 777 14.89 15.43 -70.75
C ALA A 777 15.61 15.00 -72.05
N PRO A 778 15.11 15.31 -73.27
CA PRO A 778 15.75 14.82 -74.50
C PRO A 778 17.18 15.35 -74.71
N ARG A 779 17.44 16.58 -74.27
CA ARG A 779 18.74 17.25 -74.41
C ARG A 779 19.74 16.85 -73.32
N VAL A 780 19.27 16.47 -72.13
CA VAL A 780 20.13 15.90 -71.08
C VAL A 780 20.57 14.48 -71.44
N PHE A 781 19.66 13.66 -71.99
CA PHE A 781 19.97 12.30 -72.41
C PHE A 781 20.98 12.22 -73.56
N SER A 782 21.01 13.22 -74.46
CA SER A 782 21.98 13.24 -75.58
C SER A 782 23.44 13.37 -75.15
N TYR A 783 23.70 13.82 -73.91
CA TYR A 783 25.06 13.94 -73.36
C TYR A 783 25.47 12.75 -72.48
N GLY A 784 24.63 11.72 -72.32
CA GLY A 784 24.92 10.58 -71.43
C GLY A 784 24.54 10.80 -69.95
N ASP A 785 23.89 11.91 -69.62
CA ASP A 785 23.36 12.23 -68.29
C ASP A 785 21.99 11.58 -68.03
N GLN A 786 21.61 11.47 -66.74
CA GLN A 786 20.33 10.88 -66.32
C GLN A 786 19.44 11.88 -65.57
N CYS A 787 18.15 11.91 -65.87
CA CYS A 787 17.16 12.63 -65.05
C CYS A 787 16.58 11.73 -63.95
N VAL A 788 16.47 12.25 -62.73
CA VAL A 788 15.98 11.53 -61.54
C VAL A 788 14.84 12.33 -60.88
N PRO A 789 13.67 11.72 -60.58
CA PRO A 789 12.59 12.41 -59.89
C PRO A 789 12.97 12.79 -58.45
N ARG A 790 12.58 14.00 -58.04
CA ARG A 790 12.76 14.48 -56.67
C ARG A 790 11.42 14.61 -55.95
N LEU A 791 11.38 14.12 -54.71
CA LEU A 791 10.23 14.24 -53.81
C LEU A 791 10.48 15.33 -52.78
N GLY A 792 9.57 16.30 -52.74
CA GLY A 792 9.54 17.33 -51.70
C GLY A 792 9.20 16.79 -50.31
N LYS A 793 9.41 17.63 -49.29
CA LYS A 793 9.16 17.31 -47.88
C LYS A 793 7.72 16.83 -47.64
N GLY A 794 7.58 15.87 -46.71
CA GLY A 794 6.30 15.35 -46.25
C GLY A 794 5.36 16.44 -45.73
N GLY A 795 4.05 16.17 -45.78
CA GLY A 795 3.00 17.01 -45.25
C GLY A 795 1.71 16.23 -45.05
N LEU A 796 0.77 16.78 -44.26
CA LEU A 796 -0.40 16.07 -43.72
C LEU A 796 -1.20 15.26 -44.76
N VAL A 797 -1.34 15.78 -45.98
CA VAL A 797 -2.08 15.13 -47.09
C VAL A 797 -1.18 14.84 -48.30
N ARG A 798 0.03 15.42 -48.35
CA ARG A 798 0.90 15.36 -49.55
C ARG A 798 1.38 13.94 -49.88
N TRP A 799 1.49 13.07 -48.89
CA TRP A 799 1.97 11.71 -49.10
C TRP A 799 1.01 10.85 -49.92
N LEU A 800 -0.32 11.05 -49.81
CA LEU A 800 -1.34 10.28 -50.56
C LEU A 800 -1.20 10.45 -52.09
N GLY A 801 -0.73 11.62 -52.54
CA GLY A 801 -0.51 11.89 -53.96
C GLY A 801 0.84 11.37 -54.52
N THR A 802 1.70 10.79 -53.68
CA THR A 802 3.10 10.47 -54.03
C THR A 802 3.19 9.47 -55.18
N SER A 803 2.45 8.36 -55.14
CA SER A 803 2.49 7.37 -56.22
C SER A 803 2.04 7.94 -57.56
N GLY A 804 0.98 8.75 -57.57
CA GLY A 804 0.46 9.37 -58.79
C GLY A 804 1.36 10.49 -59.33
N GLN A 805 2.05 11.21 -58.44
CA GLN A 805 3.09 12.17 -58.83
C GLN A 805 4.31 11.47 -59.42
N LEU A 806 4.82 10.42 -58.76
CA LEU A 806 5.97 9.65 -59.23
C LEU A 806 5.70 8.97 -60.56
N ARG A 807 4.59 8.25 -60.72
CA ARG A 807 4.25 7.59 -62.00
C ARG A 807 4.20 8.58 -63.17
N ARG A 808 3.64 9.78 -62.96
CA ARG A 808 3.61 10.83 -63.99
C ARG A 808 5.02 11.33 -64.33
N LEU A 809 5.86 11.58 -63.32
CA LEU A 809 7.24 12.03 -63.53
C LEU A 809 8.08 10.96 -64.23
N VAL A 810 8.03 9.72 -63.73
CA VAL A 810 8.75 8.55 -64.23
C VAL A 810 8.34 8.25 -65.69
N SER A 811 7.03 8.29 -66.00
CA SER A 811 6.54 8.13 -67.37
C SER A 811 7.00 9.26 -68.30
N SER A 812 7.06 10.50 -67.83
CA SER A 812 7.57 11.63 -68.65
C SER A 812 9.07 11.54 -68.92
N MET A 813 9.80 10.79 -68.10
CA MET A 813 11.24 10.55 -68.23
C MET A 813 11.57 9.23 -68.95
N GLY A 814 10.56 8.46 -69.40
CA GLY A 814 10.73 7.23 -70.19
C GLY A 814 10.98 5.94 -69.39
N PHE A 815 10.90 5.98 -68.05
CA PHE A 815 11.09 4.79 -67.20
C PHE A 815 9.78 3.97 -67.09
N ARG A 816 9.89 2.63 -67.07
CA ARG A 816 8.70 1.73 -67.08
C ARG A 816 8.45 0.94 -65.79
N HIS A 817 9.50 0.48 -65.09
CA HIS A 817 9.33 -0.48 -63.98
C HIS A 817 10.17 -0.19 -62.73
N HIS A 818 11.46 0.08 -62.89
CA HIS A 818 12.33 0.48 -61.79
C HIS A 818 12.87 1.88 -62.08
N PHE A 819 13.08 2.66 -61.02
CA PHE A 819 13.70 3.98 -61.11
C PHE A 819 14.34 4.36 -59.77
N ILE A 820 15.32 5.24 -59.81
CA ILE A 820 15.83 5.91 -58.61
C ILE A 820 15.08 7.22 -58.37
N TYR A 821 15.02 7.68 -57.13
CA TYR A 821 14.49 8.99 -56.78
C TYR A 821 15.26 9.61 -55.60
N VAL A 822 15.17 10.93 -55.47
CA VAL A 822 15.85 11.70 -54.40
C VAL A 822 14.81 12.35 -53.51
N SER A 823 15.10 12.52 -52.22
CA SER A 823 14.24 13.28 -51.32
C SER A 823 15.01 13.95 -50.19
N SER A 824 14.60 15.16 -49.83
CA SER A 824 15.17 15.96 -48.72
C SER A 824 14.62 15.57 -47.32
N GLY A 825 14.05 14.37 -47.19
CA GLY A 825 13.43 13.86 -45.97
C GLY A 825 11.98 13.41 -46.21
N PRO A 826 11.77 12.24 -46.84
CA PRO A 826 10.43 11.73 -47.08
C PRO A 826 9.78 11.34 -45.76
N SER A 827 8.45 11.32 -45.69
CA SER A 827 7.76 10.59 -44.62
C SER A 827 7.78 9.08 -44.89
N VAL A 828 7.50 8.25 -43.87
CA VAL A 828 7.38 6.79 -44.05
C VAL A 828 6.31 6.45 -45.10
N GLY A 829 5.21 7.21 -45.12
CA GLY A 829 4.15 7.06 -46.13
C GLY A 829 4.64 7.36 -47.55
N GLN A 830 5.43 8.43 -47.74
CA GLN A 830 6.03 8.75 -49.04
C GLN A 830 7.02 7.68 -49.50
N TRP A 831 7.88 7.19 -48.60
CA TRP A 831 8.84 6.12 -48.91
C TRP A 831 8.12 4.83 -49.33
N TRP A 832 7.09 4.41 -48.59
CA TRP A 832 6.37 3.16 -48.89
C TRP A 832 5.66 3.22 -50.24
N LEU A 833 5.00 4.34 -50.53
CA LEU A 833 4.32 4.57 -51.81
C LEU A 833 5.29 4.72 -52.99
N ALA A 834 6.48 5.29 -52.77
CA ALA A 834 7.53 5.36 -53.78
C ALA A 834 8.15 3.99 -54.05
N HIS A 835 8.43 3.23 -53.00
CA HIS A 835 8.97 1.87 -53.10
C HIS A 835 8.00 0.93 -53.81
N GLY A 836 6.71 0.94 -53.44
CA GLY A 836 5.67 0.16 -54.10
C GLY A 836 5.43 0.56 -55.57
N ALA A 837 5.89 1.74 -56.00
CA ALA A 837 5.86 2.15 -57.40
C ALA A 837 7.10 1.70 -58.19
N GLY A 838 8.06 1.01 -57.56
CA GLY A 838 9.34 0.60 -58.17
C GLY A 838 10.49 1.59 -57.94
N GLY A 839 10.29 2.58 -57.07
CA GLY A 839 11.26 3.63 -56.78
C GLY A 839 12.28 3.24 -55.69
N ARG A 840 13.55 3.53 -55.92
CA ARG A 840 14.61 3.37 -54.92
C ARG A 840 15.20 4.71 -54.50
N LEU A 841 15.19 4.98 -53.20
CA LEU A 841 15.70 6.23 -52.65
C LEU A 841 17.23 6.26 -52.70
N VAL A 842 17.77 7.34 -53.25
CA VAL A 842 19.21 7.64 -53.29
C VAL A 842 19.47 8.92 -52.49
N ALA A 843 20.61 8.97 -51.80
CA ALA A 843 21.12 10.18 -51.15
C ALA A 843 22.65 10.21 -51.28
N GLY A 844 23.28 11.39 -51.21
CA GLY A 844 24.74 11.49 -51.21
C GLY A 844 25.35 10.90 -49.94
N ALA A 845 26.36 10.03 -50.10
CA ALA A 845 27.31 9.70 -49.03
C ALA A 845 28.18 10.92 -48.71
N VAL A 846 28.58 11.65 -49.76
CA VAL A 846 29.34 12.89 -49.68
C VAL A 846 28.46 14.03 -50.20
N LYS A 847 28.35 15.12 -49.44
CA LYS A 847 27.62 16.32 -49.86
C LYS A 847 28.61 17.45 -50.08
N LEU A 848 28.58 18.01 -51.27
CA LEU A 848 29.37 19.18 -51.66
C LEU A 848 28.40 20.35 -51.82
N ASP A 849 28.53 21.32 -50.91
CA ASP A 849 27.75 22.55 -50.91
C ASP A 849 28.62 23.81 -50.94
N ASP A 850 27.97 24.95 -51.11
CA ASP A 850 28.58 26.28 -51.14
C ASP A 850 29.06 26.76 -49.75
N ARG A 851 28.80 26.01 -48.67
CA ARG A 851 29.01 26.45 -47.27
C ARG A 851 30.31 25.98 -46.64
N GLY A 852 31.15 25.24 -47.38
CA GLY A 852 32.59 25.16 -47.08
C GLY A 852 33.06 24.04 -46.16
N ASP A 853 32.25 23.02 -45.87
CA ASP A 853 32.80 21.80 -45.25
C ASP A 853 33.73 21.07 -46.24
N GLN A 854 34.87 20.58 -45.75
CA GLN A 854 35.76 19.68 -46.49
C GLN A 854 35.31 18.24 -46.27
N PRO A 855 34.71 17.56 -47.28
CA PRO A 855 34.52 16.13 -47.18
C PRO A 855 35.89 15.43 -47.23
N GLY A 856 35.96 14.22 -46.67
CA GLY A 856 37.12 13.35 -46.82
C GLY A 856 37.30 12.87 -48.28
N PRO A 857 38.37 12.10 -48.58
CA PRO A 857 38.63 11.60 -49.93
C PRO A 857 37.46 10.78 -50.45
N LEU A 858 37.11 10.97 -51.72
CA LEU A 858 36.05 10.25 -52.40
C LEU A 858 36.45 8.78 -52.57
N ARG A 859 35.47 7.87 -52.45
CA ARG A 859 35.70 6.44 -52.66
C ARG A 859 34.90 5.92 -53.84
N ALA A 860 35.51 4.99 -54.58
CA ALA A 860 34.83 4.27 -55.65
C ALA A 860 33.51 3.67 -55.14
N GLY A 861 32.43 3.90 -55.87
CA GLY A 861 31.08 3.43 -55.54
C GLY A 861 30.24 4.39 -54.72
N GLU A 862 30.78 5.50 -54.23
CA GLU A 862 30.01 6.49 -53.47
C GLU A 862 29.11 7.36 -54.37
N VAL A 863 28.01 7.82 -53.81
CA VAL A 863 27.15 8.84 -54.40
C VAL A 863 27.56 10.21 -53.85
N VAL A 864 27.93 11.13 -54.74
CA VAL A 864 28.28 12.51 -54.42
C VAL A 864 27.11 13.41 -54.77
N GLU A 865 26.58 14.14 -53.78
CA GLU A 865 25.43 15.05 -53.94
C GLU A 865 25.91 16.50 -53.97
N LEU A 866 25.62 17.19 -55.07
CA LEU A 866 25.97 18.59 -55.30
C LEU A 866 24.73 19.46 -55.15
N SER A 867 24.80 20.43 -54.24
CA SER A 867 23.71 21.38 -53.99
C SER A 867 24.24 22.80 -53.78
N TRP A 868 23.56 23.81 -54.30
CA TRP A 868 23.97 25.21 -54.17
C TRP A 868 22.77 26.15 -54.10
N THR A 869 22.98 27.37 -53.61
CA THR A 869 21.92 28.37 -53.46
C THR A 869 21.97 29.50 -54.50
N SER A 870 23.13 29.84 -55.08
CA SER A 870 23.27 30.91 -56.08
C SER A 870 23.98 30.47 -57.37
N ARG A 871 23.75 31.20 -58.49
CA ARG A 871 24.37 30.91 -59.80
C ARG A 871 25.87 31.20 -59.87
N SER A 872 26.36 32.16 -59.08
CA SER A 872 27.76 32.59 -59.07
C SER A 872 28.70 31.56 -58.45
N GLU A 873 28.17 30.68 -57.60
CA GLU A 873 28.97 29.69 -56.83
C GLU A 873 29.12 28.35 -57.56
N VAL A 874 28.36 28.14 -58.64
CA VAL A 874 28.33 26.85 -59.36
C VAL A 874 29.66 26.51 -60.02
N GLN A 875 30.35 27.50 -60.60
CA GLN A 875 31.66 27.25 -61.23
C GLN A 875 32.73 26.84 -60.22
N GLY A 876 32.73 27.41 -59.02
CA GLY A 876 33.65 27.04 -57.94
C GLY A 876 33.41 25.62 -57.45
N LEU A 877 32.15 25.23 -57.28
CA LEU A 877 31.73 23.90 -56.84
C LEU A 877 32.04 22.82 -57.89
N LEU A 878 31.84 23.13 -59.18
CA LEU A 878 32.22 22.25 -60.29
C LEU A 878 33.75 22.09 -60.40
N GLY A 879 34.50 23.18 -60.26
CA GLY A 879 35.96 23.14 -60.23
C GLY A 879 36.51 22.32 -59.06
N ARG A 880 35.82 22.32 -57.92
CA ARG A 880 36.13 21.49 -56.76
C ARG A 880 35.87 20.01 -57.05
N LEU A 881 34.71 19.65 -57.60
CA LEU A 881 34.40 18.28 -57.98
C LEU A 881 35.45 17.71 -58.96
N VAL A 882 35.82 18.47 -60.00
CA VAL A 882 36.84 18.06 -60.98
C VAL A 882 38.19 17.79 -60.32
N ARG A 883 38.55 18.61 -59.33
CA ARG A 883 39.79 18.46 -58.56
C ARG A 883 39.76 17.19 -57.72
N GLU A 884 38.70 16.99 -56.93
CA GLU A 884 38.56 15.81 -56.05
C GLU A 884 38.53 14.51 -56.88
N LEU A 885 37.80 14.47 -57.99
CA LEU A 885 37.81 13.33 -58.91
C LEU A 885 39.20 13.03 -59.47
N ARG A 886 39.99 14.06 -59.78
CA ARG A 886 41.36 13.90 -60.30
C ARG A 886 42.31 13.40 -59.22
N ASP A 887 42.25 14.02 -58.04
CA ASP A 887 43.12 13.71 -56.91
C ASP A 887 42.90 12.26 -56.42
N ASP A 888 41.65 11.79 -56.44
CA ASP A 888 41.29 10.42 -56.04
C ASP A 888 41.29 9.39 -57.20
N HIS A 889 41.65 9.81 -58.41
CA HIS A 889 41.66 8.98 -59.64
C HIS A 889 40.30 8.32 -59.98
N LEU A 890 39.20 9.06 -59.80
CA LEU A 890 37.82 8.58 -60.01
C LEU A 890 37.16 9.25 -61.21
N ALA A 891 36.31 8.50 -61.91
CA ALA A 891 35.44 8.99 -62.97
C ALA A 891 34.02 9.25 -62.44
N ALA A 892 33.38 10.33 -62.90
CA ALA A 892 32.00 10.63 -62.55
C ALA A 892 31.03 10.03 -63.57
N VAL A 893 30.10 9.22 -63.07
CA VAL A 893 29.03 8.60 -63.86
C VAL A 893 27.65 8.96 -63.29
N PRO A 894 26.57 8.85 -64.08
CA PRO A 894 25.22 8.99 -63.56
C PRO A 894 24.94 7.89 -62.53
N VAL A 895 24.22 8.23 -61.47
CA VAL A 895 23.95 7.30 -60.35
C VAL A 895 23.27 6.01 -60.83
N GLY A 896 22.33 6.08 -61.76
CA GLY A 896 21.67 4.88 -62.27
C GLY A 896 22.61 3.94 -63.04
N ARG A 897 23.66 4.48 -63.69
CA ARG A 897 24.72 3.66 -64.30
C ARG A 897 25.58 3.00 -63.24
N LEU A 898 26.03 3.77 -62.24
CA LEU A 898 26.81 3.24 -61.11
C LEU A 898 26.09 2.04 -60.46
N LEU A 899 24.80 2.21 -60.18
CA LEU A 899 23.98 1.17 -59.56
C LEU A 899 23.80 -0.05 -60.48
N ARG A 900 23.59 0.16 -61.79
CA ARG A 900 23.46 -0.93 -62.78
C ARG A 900 24.75 -1.73 -62.92
N ASP A 901 25.89 -1.05 -62.98
CA ASP A 901 27.22 -1.66 -63.05
C ASP A 901 27.54 -2.47 -61.78
N ALA A 902 26.99 -2.07 -60.63
CA ALA A 902 27.04 -2.81 -59.38
C ALA A 902 25.97 -3.93 -59.23
N GLY A 903 25.23 -4.24 -60.31
CA GLY A 903 24.21 -5.30 -60.34
C GLY A 903 22.92 -4.96 -59.57
N GLN A 904 22.66 -3.69 -59.25
CA GLN A 904 21.42 -3.27 -58.59
C GLN A 904 20.30 -3.05 -59.63
N PRO A 905 19.05 -3.44 -59.33
CA PRO A 905 17.91 -3.16 -60.20
C PRO A 905 17.62 -1.65 -60.20
N VAL A 906 17.65 -1.02 -61.38
CA VAL A 906 17.45 0.42 -61.61
C VAL A 906 16.61 0.67 -62.84
#